data_AF-A0A7S4V138-F1
#
_entry.id   AF-A0A7S4V138-F1
#
_cell.length_a   1.000
_cell.length_b   1.000
_cell.length_c   1.000
_cell.angle_alpha   90.00
_cell.angle_beta   90.00
_cell.angle_gamma   90.00
#
_symmetry.space_group_name_H-M   'P 1'
#
loop_
_entity.id
_entity.type
_entity.pdbx_description
1 polymer ?
#
loop_
_entity_poly.entity_id
_entity_poly.type
_entity_poly.pdbx_seq_one_letter_code
_entity_poly.pdbx_strand_id
1 'polypeptide(L)'
;MLAATLTRGSRSGALAASKNLSLARSAVQKTATRSCGLVAAVDNVWSPSPSTTSSNAAILHDINVLRQTTSRIVHRGPDGQKLTRGSMSTGGYGKWAMGHQRLAIVDPNSRTADMPFRYDFHSSGKNMSGDSKVVNLAANGEIYNHKELYAELVNEHGWKIDRGSQSDCEVIGHAYACLGPEEAVKRLDGMFAFVVFEEGDEATGKAPRAFAARDPVGIKPLYYAKTADGCGYAFASELKSLVGHVDTSTVKQVPPGHYWTPETGLVCYYNPDWLRKDDFAPWEEGKAPSIDEVREGFNAAVSKRMMADVDYGFFLSGGVDSCIVSQVLMPRYRAETGDDRPIPAFTVGMENSPDVMAARAMVDALGGERHVDHRQRVFTPEEVFNLIPKIIFHMETYETELIRSAIPNWLLAERAGADVKMVLTGEGADELFAGYLYFMDAENPRQIQNELRRIYGMLGDINLHRTDRMTMAHALEARVPFLDTKFTEMAMSVDPALKIVDKEAVQTNSPGREKTYLRNMFEGPNENGHSIPRPVLWRAKAMQCEGVGEDWVSMLQRKVAAEVTDAEMDNAHITYPLNTPHTKEELYYRRIFEDHYAGMAHVVNAWEGGCRAGGAAWESDAYTRTGLNNVGVLSHSLQEPVSHSLQEPIAARGFSTSTNARRSFSSFARTGVSSGRRQFSSVSLAVDEAVQSATSCGFDEHEGWLTAGGDDRNLVKKETGTNKYHCAPRPIEDGQIFRGSCTCNVPTKRGYGASQVLFDKLKAASDLDEALQNVFDDQRKRVAETLDLPDGCEVIICPSGSDAEYLPIAIARVLQPETQTGRKIVNIVTQLREIGAGSAPSAAGKFFSDYAPLIGKVPDGLASLNGFHEDEVCEISIPARTPDGAVVDASAEASKLAEEALENGSYPIIHGVFGGKTGLIDAVMPGSTAGGEHSLGVVDACQGRFSLDELKGWLEQDSIVLFTASKFYQAPPFCGAVIVPKAIAEKLKNSPPPGPKDMFSETGLGAFVTDKEVPECMESWKPLLKKDNANNIGLALRWEAGLAAMEALSNTADDKRVKAVDDWAVEVRDFASAQPELDPCYVERSIVSLRLVNGDGWLNMEQLRDVYRWVSLDLSSHLPNEDIDIISTRCFIGQPVDVSESHAILRIALGADSLESYIQDRDTTIREDQITVQKLAAIARNFETLKQSGI
;
A
#
# COMPACT_ATOMS: atom_id res chain seq x y z
N MET A 1 46.63 -32.01 19.53
CA MET A 1 46.18 -33.32 20.06
C MET A 1 44.70 -33.44 19.76
N LEU A 2 44.12 -34.53 19.25
CA LEU A 2 44.72 -35.80 18.81
C LEU A 2 43.90 -36.34 17.62
N ALA A 3 44.61 -36.96 16.69
CA ALA A 3 44.13 -37.47 15.43
C ALA A 3 43.25 -38.74 15.53
N ALA A 4 42.25 -38.80 14.64
CA ALA A 4 41.80 -39.93 13.81
C ALA A 4 41.81 -41.38 14.35
N THR A 5 40.72 -42.11 14.09
CA THR A 5 40.81 -43.53 13.69
C THR A 5 39.72 -43.90 12.67
N LEU A 6 40.13 -44.52 11.55
CA LEU A 6 39.29 -45.09 10.49
C LEU A 6 39.12 -46.60 10.71
N THR A 7 38.00 -47.19 10.30
CA THR A 7 38.04 -48.48 9.56
C THR A 7 36.75 -48.82 8.79
N ARG A 8 36.90 -48.89 7.46
CA ARG A 8 36.35 -49.90 6.50
C ARG A 8 34.87 -50.34 6.60
N GLY A 9 34.11 -50.14 5.52
CA GLY A 9 32.76 -50.69 5.34
C GLY A 9 32.67 -51.81 4.29
N SER A 10 31.43 -52.16 3.88
CA SER A 10 31.14 -53.02 2.72
C SER A 10 29.77 -52.67 2.10
N ARG A 11 29.64 -52.90 0.78
CA ARG A 11 28.50 -52.53 -0.07
C ARG A 11 27.24 -53.37 0.21
N SER A 12 26.06 -52.75 0.17
CA SER A 12 24.92 -53.12 -0.71
C SER A 12 23.62 -52.37 -0.33
N GLY A 13 22.79 -51.99 -1.31
CA GLY A 13 21.38 -51.66 -1.07
C GLY A 13 20.96 -50.22 -1.42
N ALA A 14 20.75 -49.95 -2.71
CA ALA A 14 19.93 -48.81 -3.13
C ALA A 14 18.45 -49.24 -3.07
N LEU A 15 17.66 -48.68 -2.13
CA LEU A 15 16.18 -48.62 -2.11
C LEU A 15 15.70 -48.20 -0.70
N ALA A 16 15.26 -46.94 -0.53
CA ALA A 16 14.21 -46.46 0.42
C ALA A 16 14.39 -44.97 0.80
N ALA A 17 14.03 -44.06 -0.11
CA ALA A 17 13.82 -42.63 0.22
C ALA A 17 12.78 -42.00 -0.72
N SER A 18 11.66 -42.70 -0.97
CA SER A 18 10.58 -42.23 -1.84
C SER A 18 9.21 -42.71 -1.36
N LYS A 19 8.82 -42.30 -0.15
CA LYS A 19 7.47 -42.47 0.42
C LYS A 19 7.28 -41.51 1.60
N ASN A 20 6.75 -40.32 1.29
CA ASN A 20 5.86 -39.48 2.12
C ASN A 20 5.67 -38.10 1.46
N LEU A 21 5.17 -38.11 0.22
CA LEU A 21 4.88 -36.91 -0.58
C LEU A 21 3.59 -37.14 -1.41
N SER A 22 2.58 -37.71 -0.76
CA SER A 22 1.36 -38.22 -1.43
C SER A 22 0.04 -37.93 -0.70
N LEU A 23 0.02 -36.90 0.17
CA LEU A 23 -1.19 -36.47 0.92
C LEU A 23 -1.62 -35.03 0.61
N ALA A 24 -1.16 -34.45 -0.51
CA ALA A 24 -1.59 -33.15 -1.03
C ALA A 24 -2.21 -33.28 -2.45
N ARG A 25 -3.14 -34.22 -2.62
CA ARG A 25 -3.84 -34.49 -3.90
C ARG A 25 -5.37 -34.59 -3.74
N SER A 26 -6.00 -33.57 -3.16
CA SER A 26 -7.47 -33.43 -3.18
C SER A 26 -7.98 -31.99 -2.98
N ALA A 27 -7.37 -31.00 -3.66
CA ALA A 27 -7.92 -29.64 -3.78
C ALA A 27 -7.33 -28.88 -5.00
N VAL A 28 -7.33 -29.48 -6.19
CA VAL A 28 -6.92 -28.79 -7.43
C VAL A 28 -8.14 -28.55 -8.31
N GLN A 29 -8.77 -27.40 -8.14
CA GLN A 29 -9.91 -26.97 -8.95
C GLN A 29 -9.43 -25.94 -9.98
N LYS A 30 -9.17 -26.46 -11.19
CA LYS A 30 -8.85 -25.79 -12.47
C LYS A 30 -8.95 -24.25 -12.51
N THR A 31 -7.79 -23.58 -12.59
CA THR A 31 -7.61 -22.33 -13.33
C THR A 31 -6.70 -22.57 -14.53
N ALA A 32 -7.05 -22.01 -15.69
CA ALA A 32 -6.38 -22.29 -16.97
C ALA A 32 -5.46 -21.13 -17.38
N THR A 33 -4.23 -21.44 -17.80
CA THR A 33 -3.19 -20.48 -18.22
C THR A 33 -3.38 -19.96 -19.66
N ARG A 34 -3.16 -18.64 -19.92
CA ARG A 34 -3.44 -17.83 -21.16
C ARG A 34 -2.17 -17.01 -21.66
N SER A 35 -2.09 -16.32 -22.88
CA SER A 35 -0.99 -15.38 -23.47
C SER A 35 -0.58 -15.45 -25.05
N CYS A 36 0.35 -14.63 -25.71
CA CYS A 36 1.17 -14.82 -27.04
C CYS A 36 2.79 -14.70 -27.09
N GLY A 37 3.60 -15.56 -27.77
CA GLY A 37 5.09 -15.39 -28.00
C GLY A 37 5.85 -16.32 -29.01
N LEU A 38 7.10 -16.00 -29.45
CA LEU A 38 7.85 -16.75 -30.51
C LEU A 38 9.32 -17.18 -30.20
N VAL A 39 9.76 -18.27 -30.84
CA VAL A 39 11.16 -18.78 -30.94
C VAL A 39 11.47 -19.25 -32.38
N ALA A 40 12.64 -18.95 -32.91
CA ALA A 40 13.09 -19.46 -34.22
C ALA A 40 14.60 -19.74 -34.26
N ALA A 41 15.06 -20.60 -35.16
CA ALA A 41 16.49 -20.86 -35.41
C ALA A 41 16.73 -21.26 -36.87
N VAL A 42 17.91 -20.93 -37.40
CA VAL A 42 18.37 -21.30 -38.75
C VAL A 42 19.87 -21.64 -38.78
N ASP A 43 20.25 -22.66 -39.57
CA ASP A 43 21.64 -22.99 -39.87
C ASP A 43 22.35 -21.84 -40.64
N ASN A 44 23.68 -21.71 -40.47
CA ASN A 44 24.51 -20.74 -41.19
C ASN A 44 24.90 -21.25 -42.60
N VAL A 45 23.89 -21.57 -43.42
CA VAL A 45 24.03 -22.18 -44.77
C VAL A 45 24.66 -21.25 -45.82
N TRP A 46 25.00 -20.02 -45.45
CA TRP A 46 25.03 -18.84 -46.33
C TRP A 46 26.42 -18.40 -46.76
N SER A 47 27.47 -19.13 -46.39
CA SER A 47 28.80 -18.84 -46.88
C SER A 47 28.91 -19.17 -48.38
N PRO A 48 29.50 -18.30 -49.22
CA PRO A 48 29.65 -18.55 -50.66
C PRO A 48 30.63 -19.71 -50.98
N SER A 49 31.33 -20.24 -49.96
CA SER A 49 31.86 -21.60 -49.98
C SER A 49 30.92 -22.47 -49.16
N PRO A 50 30.32 -23.54 -49.71
CA PRO A 50 29.43 -24.43 -48.95
C PRO A 50 30.24 -25.14 -47.85
N SER A 51 30.25 -24.55 -46.64
CA SER A 51 30.85 -25.18 -45.48
C SER A 51 29.98 -26.37 -45.07
N THR A 52 30.55 -27.57 -45.08
CA THR A 52 29.84 -28.82 -44.73
C THR A 52 29.43 -28.93 -43.26
N THR A 53 29.80 -27.94 -42.44
CA THR A 53 29.35 -27.75 -41.05
C THR A 53 27.95 -27.16 -40.99
N SER A 54 26.93 -28.01 -40.88
CA SER A 54 25.66 -27.63 -40.27
C SER A 54 25.87 -27.37 -38.78
N SER A 55 24.98 -26.61 -38.14
CA SER A 55 24.89 -26.60 -36.68
C SER A 55 24.57 -28.01 -36.17
N ASN A 56 24.97 -28.32 -34.95
CA ASN A 56 24.53 -29.45 -34.15
C ASN A 56 23.64 -29.01 -32.98
N ALA A 57 23.29 -27.72 -32.88
CA ALA A 57 22.44 -27.19 -31.82
C ALA A 57 21.07 -27.90 -31.83
N ALA A 58 20.74 -28.55 -30.72
CA ALA A 58 19.58 -29.46 -30.67
C ALA A 58 18.24 -28.77 -30.97
N ILE A 59 18.13 -27.46 -30.75
CA ILE A 59 16.95 -26.63 -31.10
C ILE A 59 16.61 -26.66 -32.61
N LEU A 60 17.59 -26.89 -33.49
CA LEU A 60 17.41 -26.98 -34.94
C LEU A 60 16.98 -28.38 -35.42
N HIS A 61 17.29 -29.43 -34.65
CA HIS A 61 17.18 -30.82 -35.11
C HIS A 61 16.20 -31.67 -34.31
N ASP A 62 16.06 -31.43 -33.01
CA ASP A 62 15.13 -32.12 -32.12
C ASP A 62 13.90 -31.26 -31.85
N ILE A 63 12.75 -31.74 -32.34
CA ILE A 63 11.45 -31.11 -32.14
C ILE A 63 11.03 -31.07 -30.66
N ASN A 64 11.57 -31.96 -29.82
CA ASN A 64 11.32 -31.95 -28.37
C ASN A 64 12.12 -30.86 -27.67
N VAL A 65 13.36 -30.59 -28.11
CA VAL A 65 14.13 -29.45 -27.61
C VAL A 65 13.45 -28.16 -28.04
N LEU A 66 13.10 -28.01 -29.32
CA LEU A 66 12.32 -26.85 -29.78
C LEU A 66 11.04 -26.66 -28.95
N ARG A 67 10.29 -27.75 -28.68
CA ARG A 67 9.11 -27.71 -27.80
C ARG A 67 9.44 -27.22 -26.40
N GLN A 68 10.48 -27.76 -25.75
CA GLN A 68 10.92 -27.35 -24.41
C GLN A 68 11.29 -25.86 -24.39
N THR A 69 12.04 -25.39 -25.39
CA THR A 69 12.44 -23.98 -25.53
C THR A 69 11.23 -23.07 -25.73
N THR A 70 10.30 -23.43 -26.62
CA THR A 70 9.05 -22.70 -26.87
C THR A 70 8.12 -22.73 -25.67
N SER A 71 8.15 -23.79 -24.85
CA SER A 71 7.40 -23.85 -23.59
C SER A 71 7.96 -22.95 -22.48
N ARG A 72 9.20 -22.44 -22.56
CA ARG A 72 9.71 -21.43 -21.61
C ARG A 72 9.03 -20.07 -21.74
N ILE A 73 8.39 -19.82 -22.88
CA ILE A 73 7.56 -18.65 -23.14
C ILE A 73 6.08 -19.07 -23.27
N VAL A 74 5.63 -20.08 -22.52
CA VAL A 74 4.21 -20.45 -22.44
C VAL A 74 3.40 -19.50 -21.54
N HIS A 75 4.07 -18.81 -20.60
CA HIS A 75 3.51 -17.62 -19.94
C HIS A 75 3.35 -16.49 -20.93
N ARG A 76 4.22 -16.47 -21.96
CA ARG A 76 4.02 -15.59 -23.09
C ARG A 76 2.98 -16.13 -24.02
N GLY A 77 2.75 -17.43 -24.31
CA GLY A 77 1.57 -17.93 -25.07
C GLY A 77 1.03 -19.38 -24.86
N PRO A 78 -0.32 -19.65 -24.90
CA PRO A 78 -0.86 -21.00 -24.78
C PRO A 78 -2.15 -21.31 -25.57
N ASP A 79 -2.84 -20.33 -26.20
CA ASP A 79 -4.18 -20.57 -26.76
C ASP A 79 -4.05 -21.52 -27.94
N GLY A 80 -2.97 -21.35 -28.72
CA GLY A 80 -2.39 -22.35 -29.60
C GLY A 80 -0.88 -22.45 -29.39
N GLN A 81 -0.34 -23.66 -29.59
CA GLN A 81 1.08 -23.91 -29.80
C GLN A 81 1.22 -24.60 -31.16
N LYS A 82 2.14 -24.13 -31.99
CA LYS A 82 2.54 -24.85 -33.20
C LYS A 82 4.04 -24.74 -33.41
N LEU A 83 4.60 -25.87 -33.82
CA LEU A 83 6.02 -26.06 -34.04
C LEU A 83 6.19 -26.52 -35.48
N THR A 84 7.16 -25.97 -36.18
CA THR A 84 7.45 -26.34 -37.57
C THR A 84 8.97 -26.33 -37.77
N ARG A 85 9.44 -27.24 -38.60
CA ARG A 85 10.84 -27.33 -39.01
C ARG A 85 10.90 -27.74 -40.47
N GLY A 86 11.93 -27.30 -41.17
CA GLY A 86 12.11 -27.60 -42.59
C GLY A 86 13.57 -27.54 -43.00
N SER A 87 13.77 -27.71 -44.31
CA SER A 87 15.03 -27.43 -44.99
C SER A 87 14.88 -26.12 -45.75
N MET A 88 15.95 -25.35 -45.85
CA MET A 88 16.02 -24.18 -46.72
C MET A 88 16.25 -24.57 -48.19
N SER A 89 16.96 -25.69 -48.43
CA SER A 89 17.30 -26.21 -49.78
C SER A 89 16.66 -27.57 -50.07
N THR A 90 16.49 -27.89 -51.36
CA THR A 90 15.99 -29.21 -51.81
C THR A 90 16.95 -30.36 -51.54
N GLY A 91 18.26 -30.10 -51.45
CA GLY A 91 19.27 -31.09 -51.02
C GLY A 91 19.27 -31.44 -49.52
N GLY A 92 18.48 -30.78 -48.67
CA GLY A 92 18.45 -31.03 -47.22
C GLY A 92 19.55 -30.33 -46.42
N TYR A 93 20.35 -29.49 -47.07
CA TYR A 93 21.40 -28.68 -46.43
C TYR A 93 20.80 -27.38 -45.88
N GLY A 94 21.07 -27.11 -44.61
CA GLY A 94 20.57 -25.91 -43.95
C GLY A 94 19.14 -26.04 -43.49
N LYS A 95 18.95 -26.33 -42.21
CA LYS A 95 17.65 -26.49 -41.59
C LYS A 95 17.20 -25.21 -40.91
N TRP A 96 15.90 -25.14 -40.72
CA TRP A 96 15.27 -24.12 -39.90
C TRP A 96 14.25 -24.76 -38.95
N ALA A 97 14.05 -24.10 -37.82
CA ALA A 97 13.09 -24.46 -36.80
C ALA A 97 12.35 -23.21 -36.33
N MET A 98 11.04 -23.30 -36.17
CA MET A 98 10.20 -22.23 -35.63
C MET A 98 9.21 -22.85 -34.64
N GLY A 99 9.12 -22.27 -33.44
CA GLY A 99 8.10 -22.60 -32.46
C GLY A 99 7.39 -21.33 -32.02
N HIS A 100 6.06 -21.37 -32.03
CA HIS A 100 5.24 -20.22 -31.68
C HIS A 100 4.13 -20.64 -30.73
N GLN A 101 3.78 -19.69 -29.88
CA GLN A 101 2.77 -19.74 -28.84
C GLN A 101 1.82 -18.56 -29.10
N ARG A 102 0.51 -18.74 -29.12
CA ARG A 102 -0.42 -17.70 -29.60
C ARG A 102 -1.38 -17.20 -28.53
N LEU A 103 -1.58 -15.87 -28.48
CA LEU A 103 -2.80 -15.24 -27.92
C LEU A 103 -3.74 -15.08 -29.08
N ALA A 104 -4.90 -15.68 -28.94
CA ALA A 104 -6.00 -15.46 -29.84
C ALA A 104 -6.64 -14.09 -29.49
N ILE A 105 -6.15 -13.02 -30.13
CA ILE A 105 -6.75 -11.66 -30.13
C ILE A 105 -7.56 -11.43 -31.41
N VAL A 106 -6.92 -11.50 -32.57
CA VAL A 106 -7.55 -11.48 -33.90
C VAL A 106 -7.68 -12.91 -34.44
N ASP A 107 -8.82 -13.21 -35.09
CA ASP A 107 -9.24 -14.54 -35.53
C ASP A 107 -9.18 -15.63 -34.43
N PRO A 108 -9.75 -15.39 -33.22
CA PRO A 108 -9.46 -16.20 -32.03
C PRO A 108 -10.01 -17.63 -32.12
N ASN A 109 -11.01 -17.85 -32.96
CA ASN A 109 -11.66 -19.15 -33.14
C ASN A 109 -10.97 -20.02 -34.20
N SER A 110 -10.11 -19.46 -35.06
CA SER A 110 -9.42 -20.24 -36.07
C SER A 110 -8.09 -20.82 -35.58
N ARG A 111 -7.89 -22.11 -35.85
CA ARG A 111 -6.61 -22.82 -35.70
C ARG A 111 -5.69 -22.65 -36.90
N THR A 112 -6.19 -22.13 -38.03
CA THR A 112 -5.31 -21.81 -39.17
C THR A 112 -4.48 -20.56 -38.90
N ALA A 113 -4.96 -19.68 -38.02
CA ALA A 113 -4.24 -18.53 -37.48
C ALA A 113 -3.12 -18.90 -36.47
N ASP A 114 -2.97 -20.18 -36.08
CA ASP A 114 -1.86 -20.61 -35.25
C ASP A 114 -0.56 -20.59 -36.09
N MET A 115 0.35 -19.66 -35.75
CA MET A 115 1.70 -19.53 -36.32
C MET A 115 2.64 -20.64 -35.81
N PRO A 116 3.75 -20.97 -36.50
CA PRO A 116 4.27 -20.36 -37.72
C PRO A 116 3.37 -20.60 -38.94
N PHE A 117 3.21 -19.59 -39.78
CA PHE A 117 2.58 -19.74 -41.08
C PHE A 117 3.58 -20.34 -42.08
N ARG A 118 3.05 -21.06 -43.08
CA ARG A 118 3.78 -21.50 -44.26
C ARG A 118 2.88 -21.27 -45.47
N TYR A 119 3.25 -20.32 -46.32
CA TYR A 119 2.51 -19.98 -47.53
C TYR A 119 3.35 -20.33 -48.75
N ASP A 120 2.74 -21.00 -49.73
CA ASP A 120 3.33 -21.22 -51.05
C ASP A 120 2.64 -20.26 -52.03
N PHE A 121 3.38 -19.23 -52.43
CA PHE A 121 2.89 -18.19 -53.30
C PHE A 121 3.32 -18.46 -54.74
N HIS A 122 2.39 -18.34 -55.68
CA HIS A 122 2.67 -18.40 -57.11
C HIS A 122 2.17 -17.13 -57.81
N SER A 123 2.99 -16.54 -58.69
CA SER A 123 2.54 -15.44 -59.53
C SER A 123 1.51 -15.92 -60.58
N SER A 124 0.30 -15.36 -60.58
CA SER A 124 -0.74 -15.69 -61.58
C SER A 124 -1.11 -14.47 -62.43
N GLY A 125 -0.40 -14.23 -63.53
CA GLY A 125 -0.68 -13.11 -64.44
C GLY A 125 -0.03 -13.28 -65.81
N LYS A 126 -0.61 -12.68 -66.86
CA LYS A 126 -0.13 -12.84 -68.26
C LYS A 126 1.25 -12.21 -68.56
N ASN A 127 1.78 -11.38 -67.65
CA ASN A 127 3.00 -10.59 -67.85
C ASN A 127 4.02 -10.71 -66.67
N MET A 128 3.92 -11.74 -65.82
CA MET A 128 4.93 -11.99 -64.77
C MET A 128 5.64 -13.33 -65.02
N SER A 129 6.94 -13.36 -64.73
CA SER A 129 7.74 -14.59 -64.63
C SER A 129 7.07 -15.55 -63.65
N GLY A 130 7.09 -16.85 -63.95
CA GLY A 130 6.43 -17.90 -63.15
C GLY A 130 7.15 -18.18 -61.83
N ASP A 131 7.33 -17.15 -61.01
CA ASP A 131 8.07 -17.19 -59.77
C ASP A 131 7.21 -17.79 -58.66
N SER A 132 7.82 -18.70 -57.90
CA SER A 132 7.26 -19.25 -56.67
C SER A 132 8.04 -18.77 -55.44
N LYS A 133 7.34 -18.60 -54.32
CA LYS A 133 7.94 -18.28 -53.01
C LYS A 133 7.26 -19.09 -51.92
N VAL A 134 8.02 -19.97 -51.26
CA VAL A 134 7.56 -20.59 -50.02
C VAL A 134 8.09 -19.76 -48.85
N VAL A 135 7.18 -19.13 -48.11
CA VAL A 135 7.49 -18.21 -47.01
C VAL A 135 7.01 -18.83 -45.70
N ASN A 136 7.94 -19.06 -44.77
CA ASN A 136 7.66 -19.47 -43.41
C ASN A 136 7.78 -18.26 -42.48
N LEU A 137 6.77 -17.99 -41.64
CA LEU A 137 6.67 -16.77 -40.84
C LEU A 137 6.21 -17.08 -39.41
N ALA A 138 6.91 -16.53 -38.42
CA ALA A 138 6.45 -16.44 -37.04
C ALA A 138 6.50 -14.98 -36.57
N ALA A 139 5.42 -14.47 -35.98
CA ALA A 139 5.30 -13.09 -35.53
C ALA A 139 4.67 -12.98 -34.13
N ASN A 140 5.06 -11.95 -33.39
CA ASN A 140 4.46 -11.50 -32.14
C ASN A 140 4.16 -10.02 -32.33
N GLY A 141 2.89 -9.65 -32.50
CA GLY A 141 2.53 -8.32 -32.93
C GLY A 141 1.07 -8.16 -33.31
N GLU A 142 0.73 -6.94 -33.68
CA GLU A 142 -0.54 -6.49 -34.24
C GLU A 142 -0.25 -5.54 -35.40
N ILE A 143 -0.69 -5.90 -36.61
CA ILE A 143 -0.56 -5.08 -37.82
C ILE A 143 -1.88 -4.36 -38.10
N TYR A 144 -2.01 -3.13 -37.63
CA TYR A 144 -3.28 -2.40 -37.65
C TYR A 144 -3.75 -2.06 -39.07
N ASN A 145 -2.84 -1.80 -40.02
CA ASN A 145 -3.21 -1.54 -41.42
C ASN A 145 -3.40 -2.81 -42.27
N HIS A 146 -3.50 -4.00 -41.67
CA HIS A 146 -3.48 -5.26 -42.43
C HIS A 146 -4.58 -5.39 -43.49
N LYS A 147 -5.78 -4.84 -43.25
CA LYS A 147 -6.93 -4.92 -44.20
C LYS A 147 -6.67 -4.06 -45.44
N GLU A 148 -6.19 -2.85 -45.23
CA GLU A 148 -5.87 -1.87 -46.28
C GLU A 148 -4.68 -2.36 -47.10
N LEU A 149 -3.57 -2.70 -46.44
CA LEU A 149 -2.36 -3.20 -47.09
C LEU A 149 -2.64 -4.49 -47.88
N TYR A 150 -3.44 -5.42 -47.35
CA TYR A 150 -3.83 -6.62 -48.10
C TYR A 150 -4.63 -6.29 -49.37
N ALA A 151 -5.59 -5.36 -49.27
CA ALA A 151 -6.40 -4.96 -50.42
C ALA A 151 -5.55 -4.27 -51.51
N GLU A 152 -4.62 -3.39 -51.13
CA GLU A 152 -3.64 -2.79 -52.04
C GLU A 152 -2.80 -3.85 -52.76
N LEU A 153 -2.17 -4.76 -52.01
CA LEU A 153 -1.30 -5.80 -52.56
C LEU A 153 -2.03 -6.70 -53.59
N VAL A 154 -3.27 -7.08 -53.29
CA VAL A 154 -4.10 -7.90 -54.20
C VAL A 154 -4.47 -7.12 -55.47
N ASN A 155 -4.80 -5.83 -55.35
CA ASN A 155 -5.22 -4.98 -56.46
C ASN A 155 -4.05 -4.60 -57.40
N GLU A 156 -2.88 -4.30 -56.84
CA GLU A 156 -1.74 -3.76 -57.61
C GLU A 156 -0.79 -4.83 -58.14
N HIS A 157 -0.58 -5.92 -57.40
CA HIS A 157 0.46 -6.91 -57.73
C HIS A 157 -0.07 -8.29 -58.14
N GLY A 158 -1.34 -8.62 -57.86
CA GLY A 158 -1.98 -9.84 -58.38
C GLY A 158 -1.42 -11.17 -57.89
N TRP A 159 -0.58 -11.17 -56.83
CA TRP A 159 -0.19 -12.37 -56.11
C TRP A 159 -1.43 -12.91 -55.37
N LYS A 160 -1.90 -14.10 -55.74
CA LYS A 160 -3.15 -14.67 -55.22
C LYS A 160 -2.89 -15.97 -54.49
N ILE A 161 -3.10 -15.94 -53.19
CA ILE A 161 -3.47 -17.09 -52.37
C ILE A 161 -4.72 -16.67 -51.58
N ASP A 162 -5.69 -17.57 -51.43
CA ASP A 162 -6.83 -17.32 -50.55
C ASP A 162 -6.32 -17.20 -49.11
N ARG A 163 -6.80 -16.20 -48.36
CA ARG A 163 -6.33 -15.97 -46.98
C ARG A 163 -6.53 -17.23 -46.14
N GLY A 164 -5.45 -17.73 -45.57
CA GLY A 164 -5.48 -18.93 -44.72
C GLY A 164 -6.18 -18.67 -43.39
N SER A 165 -6.14 -17.42 -42.93
CA SER A 165 -6.73 -16.94 -41.68
C SER A 165 -7.15 -15.47 -41.79
N GLN A 166 -7.93 -14.99 -40.82
CA GLN A 166 -8.23 -13.56 -40.67
C GLN A 166 -7.19 -12.80 -39.83
N SER A 167 -6.20 -13.49 -39.25
CA SER A 167 -5.09 -12.87 -38.50
C SER A 167 -4.45 -11.72 -39.28
N ASP A 168 -4.25 -10.61 -38.58
CA ASP A 168 -3.49 -9.44 -38.98
C ASP A 168 -2.08 -9.79 -39.48
N CYS A 169 -1.34 -10.62 -38.73
CA CYS A 169 0.05 -10.99 -38.97
C CYS A 169 0.24 -11.77 -40.29
N GLU A 170 -0.81 -12.36 -40.87
CA GLU A 170 -0.75 -13.00 -42.17
C GLU A 170 -0.25 -12.03 -43.26
N VAL A 171 -0.62 -10.73 -43.19
CA VAL A 171 -0.26 -9.72 -44.19
C VAL A 171 1.26 -9.55 -44.35
N ILE A 172 2.05 -9.84 -43.31
CA ILE A 172 3.52 -9.76 -43.34
C ILE A 172 4.07 -10.72 -44.40
N GLY A 173 3.51 -11.94 -44.50
CA GLY A 173 3.93 -12.93 -45.50
C GLY A 173 3.58 -12.49 -46.93
N HIS A 174 2.39 -11.94 -47.13
CA HIS A 174 1.95 -11.38 -48.42
C HIS A 174 2.81 -10.18 -48.83
N ALA A 175 3.05 -9.23 -47.93
CA ALA A 175 3.89 -8.06 -48.18
C ALA A 175 5.34 -8.47 -48.52
N TYR A 176 5.93 -9.39 -47.75
CA TYR A 176 7.27 -9.94 -48.01
C TYR A 176 7.35 -10.62 -49.40
N ALA A 177 6.32 -11.39 -49.78
CA ALA A 177 6.26 -12.06 -51.07
C ALA A 177 6.12 -11.07 -52.25
N CYS A 178 5.24 -10.07 -52.14
CA CYS A 178 4.96 -9.09 -53.19
C CYS A 178 6.05 -8.02 -53.34
N LEU A 179 6.41 -7.34 -52.25
CA LEU A 179 7.26 -6.16 -52.24
C LEU A 179 8.75 -6.49 -51.98
N GLY A 180 9.02 -7.66 -51.43
CA GLY A 180 10.32 -8.01 -50.86
C GLY A 180 10.50 -7.46 -49.43
N PRO A 181 11.45 -8.02 -48.64
CA PRO A 181 11.58 -7.75 -47.21
C PRO A 181 11.70 -6.27 -46.82
N GLU A 182 12.57 -5.54 -47.51
CA GLU A 182 12.97 -4.18 -47.12
C GLU A 182 11.86 -3.15 -47.33
N GLU A 183 11.03 -3.32 -48.36
CA GLU A 183 9.85 -2.49 -48.58
C GLU A 183 8.65 -3.01 -47.78
N ALA A 184 8.49 -4.32 -47.63
CA ALA A 184 7.43 -4.90 -46.81
C ALA A 184 7.44 -4.34 -45.38
N VAL A 185 8.61 -4.34 -44.71
CA VAL A 185 8.71 -3.88 -43.30
C VAL A 185 8.39 -2.39 -43.14
N LYS A 186 8.70 -1.55 -44.14
CA LYS A 186 8.39 -0.11 -44.14
C LYS A 186 6.89 0.18 -44.32
N ARG A 187 6.12 -0.76 -44.89
CA ARG A 187 4.67 -0.63 -45.12
C ARG A 187 3.81 -1.10 -43.94
N LEU A 188 4.40 -1.76 -42.95
CA LEU A 188 3.68 -2.24 -41.77
C LEU A 188 3.42 -1.09 -40.78
N ASP A 189 2.15 -0.85 -40.47
CA ASP A 189 1.72 0.08 -39.42
C ASP A 189 1.20 -0.75 -38.24
N GLY A 190 2.04 -0.93 -37.21
CA GLY A 190 1.81 -1.89 -36.14
C GLY A 190 2.91 -1.95 -35.09
N MET A 191 2.68 -2.78 -34.07
CA MET A 191 3.69 -3.21 -33.10
C MET A 191 4.03 -4.67 -33.40
N PHE A 192 5.30 -5.02 -33.59
CA PHE A 192 5.67 -6.33 -34.12
C PHE A 192 7.12 -6.72 -33.90
N ALA A 193 7.31 -8.01 -33.68
CA ALA A 193 8.58 -8.71 -33.80
C ALA A 193 8.33 -9.97 -34.63
N PHE A 194 9.03 -10.17 -35.74
CA PHE A 194 8.83 -11.34 -36.59
C PHE A 194 10.11 -11.91 -37.18
N VAL A 195 10.05 -13.18 -37.56
CA VAL A 195 11.11 -13.93 -38.28
C VAL A 195 10.49 -14.61 -39.49
N VAL A 196 11.14 -14.46 -40.64
CA VAL A 196 10.78 -15.07 -41.93
C VAL A 196 11.94 -15.93 -42.44
N PHE A 197 11.60 -17.13 -42.88
CA PHE A 197 12.48 -18.02 -43.65
C PHE A 197 11.85 -18.31 -45.01
N GLU A 198 12.46 -17.80 -46.08
CA GLU A 198 12.09 -18.07 -47.48
C GLU A 198 12.86 -19.31 -47.96
N GLU A 199 12.16 -20.37 -48.34
CA GLU A 199 12.78 -21.56 -48.94
C GLU A 199 13.26 -21.21 -50.35
N GLY A 200 14.41 -21.77 -50.75
CA GLY A 200 14.97 -21.55 -52.08
C GLY A 200 14.75 -22.74 -52.98
N ASP A 201 15.20 -22.58 -54.22
CA ASP A 201 14.88 -23.50 -55.30
C ASP A 201 16.10 -23.71 -56.20
N GLU A 202 16.67 -24.92 -56.14
CA GLU A 202 17.81 -25.34 -56.95
C GLU A 202 17.46 -25.38 -58.45
N ALA A 203 16.19 -25.55 -58.84
CA ALA A 203 15.78 -25.59 -60.24
C ALA A 203 15.73 -24.20 -60.89
N THR A 204 15.42 -23.15 -60.12
CA THR A 204 15.50 -21.74 -60.57
C THR A 204 16.82 -21.05 -60.18
N GLY A 205 17.69 -21.72 -59.41
CA GLY A 205 18.96 -21.17 -58.92
C GLY A 205 18.79 -20.13 -57.82
N LYS A 206 17.63 -20.09 -57.17
CA LYS A 206 17.24 -19.07 -56.20
C LYS A 206 17.71 -19.43 -54.80
N ALA A 207 18.56 -18.57 -54.24
CA ALA A 207 19.01 -18.70 -52.85
C ALA A 207 17.82 -18.58 -51.86
N PRO A 208 17.69 -19.49 -50.88
CA PRO A 208 16.82 -19.30 -49.72
C PRO A 208 17.26 -18.08 -48.90
N ARG A 209 16.41 -17.53 -48.01
CA ARG A 209 16.71 -16.28 -47.26
C ARG A 209 16.19 -16.31 -45.82
N ALA A 210 16.90 -15.63 -44.93
CA ALA A 210 16.46 -15.39 -43.55
C ALA A 210 16.35 -13.89 -43.28
N PHE A 211 15.25 -13.47 -42.65
CA PHE A 211 14.96 -12.08 -42.33
C PHE A 211 14.25 -11.99 -40.97
N ALA A 212 14.61 -11.04 -40.15
CA ALA A 212 13.89 -10.76 -38.90
C ALA A 212 13.72 -9.25 -38.73
N ALA A 213 12.64 -8.78 -38.11
CA ALA A 213 12.42 -7.35 -37.89
C ALA A 213 11.68 -7.05 -36.59
N ARG A 214 11.94 -5.86 -36.05
CA ARG A 214 11.27 -5.28 -34.88
C ARG A 214 10.69 -3.92 -35.23
N ASP A 215 9.53 -3.62 -34.67
CA ASP A 215 8.75 -2.41 -34.97
C ASP A 215 9.49 -1.08 -34.70
N PRO A 216 9.02 0.04 -35.28
CA PRO A 216 9.67 1.35 -35.21
C PRO A 216 10.06 1.85 -33.82
N VAL A 217 9.30 1.49 -32.78
CA VAL A 217 9.46 2.01 -31.41
C VAL A 217 10.05 0.96 -30.45
N GLY A 218 10.01 -0.32 -30.86
CA GLY A 218 10.47 -1.45 -30.06
C GLY A 218 9.41 -1.95 -29.08
N ILE A 219 8.12 -1.78 -29.37
CA ILE A 219 7.01 -2.20 -28.49
C ILE A 219 7.05 -3.71 -28.25
N LYS A 220 7.26 -4.52 -29.30
CA LYS A 220 7.41 -5.97 -29.16
C LYS A 220 8.90 -6.35 -29.09
N PRO A 221 9.29 -7.30 -28.23
CA PRO A 221 10.69 -7.67 -28.04
C PRO A 221 11.19 -8.68 -29.09
N LEU A 222 12.47 -8.59 -29.42
CA LEU A 222 13.17 -9.58 -30.23
C LEU A 222 14.67 -9.60 -29.87
N TYR A 223 15.18 -10.77 -29.54
CA TYR A 223 16.60 -11.05 -29.33
C TYR A 223 17.10 -12.03 -30.39
N TYR A 224 18.38 -11.93 -30.71
CA TYR A 224 19.07 -12.92 -31.52
C TYR A 224 20.48 -13.20 -30.99
N ALA A 225 21.01 -14.37 -31.32
CA ALA A 225 22.35 -14.80 -30.97
C ALA A 225 22.86 -15.87 -31.96
N LYS A 226 24.15 -16.16 -31.94
CA LYS A 226 24.68 -17.37 -32.61
C LYS A 226 24.38 -18.60 -31.79
N THR A 227 24.11 -19.73 -32.43
CA THR A 227 24.03 -21.03 -31.75
C THR A 227 25.34 -21.34 -31.01
N ALA A 228 25.29 -22.17 -29.97
CA ALA A 228 26.45 -22.45 -29.10
C ALA A 228 27.67 -23.08 -29.81
N ASP A 229 27.51 -23.58 -31.04
CA ASP A 229 28.58 -24.07 -31.92
C ASP A 229 29.07 -23.03 -32.95
N GLY A 230 28.50 -21.82 -32.95
CA GLY A 230 28.80 -20.75 -33.90
C GLY A 230 28.29 -20.97 -35.33
N CYS A 231 27.59 -22.09 -35.59
CA CYS A 231 27.22 -22.57 -36.93
C CYS A 231 25.79 -22.22 -37.36
N GLY A 232 25.08 -21.35 -36.63
CA GLY A 232 23.71 -20.93 -36.92
C GLY A 232 23.30 -19.71 -36.09
N TYR A 233 22.05 -19.29 -36.24
CA TYR A 233 21.44 -18.19 -35.49
C TYR A 233 20.14 -18.66 -34.82
N ALA A 234 19.86 -18.12 -33.64
CA ALA A 234 18.61 -18.31 -32.91
C ALA A 234 17.99 -16.96 -32.54
N PHE A 235 16.65 -16.93 -32.51
CA PHE A 235 15.80 -15.76 -32.28
C PHE A 235 14.74 -16.10 -31.23
N ALA A 236 14.41 -15.17 -30.35
CA ALA A 236 13.33 -15.34 -29.39
C ALA A 236 12.74 -13.98 -28.95
N SER A 237 11.48 -13.99 -28.50
CA SER A 237 10.89 -12.83 -27.82
C SER A 237 11.54 -12.53 -26.46
N GLU A 238 12.14 -13.53 -25.81
CA GLU A 238 12.69 -13.44 -24.45
C GLU A 238 14.00 -14.22 -24.29
N LEU A 239 14.94 -13.70 -23.51
CA LEU A 239 16.26 -14.28 -23.23
C LEU A 239 16.19 -15.69 -22.66
N LYS A 240 15.18 -16.00 -21.84
CA LYS A 240 14.99 -17.34 -21.24
C LYS A 240 14.83 -18.46 -22.27
N SER A 241 14.40 -18.16 -23.50
CA SER A 241 14.37 -19.12 -24.60
C SER A 241 15.72 -19.31 -25.31
N LEU A 242 16.72 -18.45 -25.08
CA LEU A 242 18.07 -18.61 -25.63
C LEU A 242 19.01 -19.38 -24.68
N VAL A 243 18.77 -19.32 -23.37
CA VAL A 243 19.60 -19.97 -22.33
C VAL A 243 19.83 -21.46 -22.61
N GLY A 244 21.09 -21.87 -22.80
CA GLY A 244 21.49 -23.25 -23.08
C GLY A 244 21.45 -23.67 -24.57
N HIS A 245 21.17 -22.75 -25.49
CA HIS A 245 21.14 -23.03 -26.94
C HIS A 245 22.10 -22.15 -27.76
N VAL A 246 22.57 -21.04 -27.18
CA VAL A 246 23.34 -19.99 -27.87
C VAL A 246 24.69 -19.75 -27.20
N ASP A 247 25.61 -19.14 -27.93
CA ASP A 247 26.78 -18.48 -27.31
C ASP A 247 26.29 -17.19 -26.63
N THR A 248 26.29 -17.17 -25.29
CA THR A 248 25.74 -16.07 -24.49
C THR A 248 26.42 -14.74 -24.81
N SER A 249 27.72 -14.74 -25.13
CA SER A 249 28.49 -13.54 -25.48
C SER A 249 28.03 -12.88 -26.79
N THR A 250 27.29 -13.61 -27.63
CA THR A 250 26.77 -13.13 -28.92
C THR A 250 25.33 -12.62 -28.86
N VAL A 251 24.66 -12.76 -27.71
CA VAL A 251 23.27 -12.33 -27.52
C VAL A 251 23.15 -10.82 -27.68
N LYS A 252 22.22 -10.40 -28.52
CA LYS A 252 21.87 -8.99 -28.78
C LYS A 252 20.36 -8.83 -28.91
N GLN A 253 19.86 -7.69 -28.43
CA GLN A 253 18.52 -7.23 -28.75
C GLN A 253 18.51 -6.68 -30.19
N VAL A 254 17.44 -6.92 -30.94
CA VAL A 254 17.19 -6.23 -32.21
C VAL A 254 16.72 -4.81 -31.85
N PRO A 255 17.40 -3.73 -32.29
CA PRO A 255 17.00 -2.37 -31.91
C PRO A 255 15.64 -1.98 -32.54
N PRO A 256 14.94 -0.98 -31.98
CA PRO A 256 13.75 -0.38 -32.58
C PRO A 256 13.97 0.02 -34.04
N GLY A 257 12.99 -0.20 -34.92
CA GLY A 257 13.05 0.22 -36.33
C GLY A 257 14.18 -0.43 -37.14
N HIS A 258 14.66 -1.60 -36.72
CA HIS A 258 15.68 -2.37 -37.42
C HIS A 258 15.16 -3.71 -37.94
N TYR A 259 15.70 -4.13 -39.08
CA TYR A 259 15.69 -5.52 -39.51
C TYR A 259 17.07 -6.15 -39.39
N TRP A 260 17.11 -7.48 -39.43
CA TRP A 260 18.31 -8.30 -39.44
C TRP A 260 18.32 -9.21 -40.67
N THR A 261 19.47 -9.32 -41.33
CA THR A 261 19.77 -10.42 -42.27
C THR A 261 21.16 -11.01 -41.98
N PRO A 262 21.45 -12.26 -42.41
CA PRO A 262 22.78 -12.85 -42.26
C PRO A 262 23.90 -12.05 -42.96
N GLU A 263 23.58 -11.38 -44.07
CA GLU A 263 24.56 -10.72 -44.95
C GLU A 263 24.93 -9.32 -44.48
N THR A 264 23.95 -8.53 -44.02
CA THR A 264 24.14 -7.13 -43.62
C THR A 264 24.17 -6.94 -42.10
N GLY A 265 23.75 -7.94 -41.33
CA GLY A 265 23.56 -7.80 -39.89
C GLY A 265 22.31 -6.95 -39.59
N LEU A 266 22.43 -6.00 -38.66
CA LEU A 266 21.34 -5.09 -38.28
C LEU A 266 21.32 -3.87 -39.20
N VAL A 267 20.18 -3.57 -39.81
CA VAL A 267 19.95 -2.40 -40.67
C VAL A 267 18.73 -1.63 -40.18
N CYS A 268 18.91 -0.33 -39.96
CA CYS A 268 17.84 0.57 -39.58
C CYS A 268 16.95 0.89 -40.79
N TYR A 269 15.65 0.58 -40.72
CA TYR A 269 14.66 0.92 -41.75
C TYR A 269 13.77 2.11 -41.37
N TYR A 270 13.62 2.40 -40.08
CA TYR A 270 12.89 3.57 -39.57
C TYR A 270 13.81 4.42 -38.68
N ASN A 271 14.17 5.61 -39.16
CA ASN A 271 14.95 6.60 -38.42
C ASN A 271 14.60 8.01 -38.93
N PRO A 272 13.44 8.56 -38.53
CA PRO A 272 12.96 9.85 -39.02
C PRO A 272 13.91 10.97 -38.59
N ASP A 273 13.93 12.05 -39.36
CA ASP A 273 14.88 13.15 -39.14
C ASP A 273 14.75 13.80 -37.75
N TRP A 274 13.53 13.84 -37.19
CA TRP A 274 13.28 14.31 -35.83
C TRP A 274 13.87 13.42 -34.74
N LEU A 275 14.11 12.13 -34.99
CA LEU A 275 14.82 11.26 -34.05
C LEU A 275 16.33 11.39 -34.25
N ARG A 276 16.77 11.43 -35.51
CA ARG A 276 18.17 11.31 -35.94
C ARG A 276 19.04 12.56 -35.80
N LYS A 277 18.50 13.77 -35.96
CA LYS A 277 19.29 15.00 -36.17
C LYS A 277 19.07 16.01 -35.05
N ASP A 278 20.11 16.30 -34.28
CA ASP A 278 20.08 17.22 -33.12
C ASP A 278 19.62 18.65 -33.46
N ASP A 279 19.81 19.07 -34.71
CA ASP A 279 19.38 20.37 -35.22
C ASP A 279 18.02 20.38 -35.95
N PHE A 280 17.30 19.25 -36.03
CA PHE A 280 16.05 19.19 -36.79
C PHE A 280 14.88 19.80 -36.00
N ALA A 281 14.42 20.96 -36.48
CA ALA A 281 13.36 21.77 -35.89
C ALA A 281 12.11 21.82 -36.79
N PRO A 282 11.29 20.75 -36.86
CA PRO A 282 10.12 20.68 -37.73
C PRO A 282 9.06 21.75 -37.42
N TRP A 283 9.03 22.27 -36.19
CA TRP A 283 8.18 23.40 -35.79
C TRP A 283 8.57 24.73 -36.47
N GLU A 284 9.85 24.94 -36.80
CA GLU A 284 10.35 26.19 -37.42
C GLU A 284 10.07 26.27 -38.93
N GLU A 285 9.78 25.15 -39.60
CA GLU A 285 9.48 25.12 -41.04
C GLU A 285 8.08 25.67 -41.39
N GLY A 286 7.33 26.22 -40.43
CA GLY A 286 5.96 26.69 -40.62
C GLY A 286 4.94 25.55 -40.79
N LYS A 287 5.27 24.35 -40.30
CA LYS A 287 4.48 23.11 -40.41
C LYS A 287 4.04 22.54 -39.06
N ALA A 288 4.19 23.30 -37.97
CA ALA A 288 3.75 22.86 -36.65
C ALA A 288 2.24 22.56 -36.66
N PRO A 289 1.80 21.37 -36.23
CA PRO A 289 0.39 21.02 -36.21
C PRO A 289 -0.36 21.82 -35.13
N SER A 290 -1.60 22.18 -35.42
CA SER A 290 -2.51 22.78 -34.45
C SER A 290 -2.92 21.77 -33.36
N ILE A 291 -3.36 22.27 -32.20
CA ILE A 291 -3.80 21.42 -31.09
C ILE A 291 -4.99 20.50 -31.47
N ASP A 292 -5.84 20.94 -32.40
CA ASP A 292 -6.96 20.13 -32.90
C ASP A 292 -6.48 19.03 -33.86
N GLU A 293 -5.48 19.31 -34.71
CA GLU A 293 -4.84 18.27 -35.56
C GLU A 293 -4.12 17.21 -34.72
N VAL A 294 -3.43 17.62 -33.64
CA VAL A 294 -2.81 16.68 -32.70
C VAL A 294 -3.87 15.86 -31.96
N ARG A 295 -5.00 16.48 -31.55
CA ARG A 295 -6.12 15.78 -30.91
C ARG A 295 -6.72 14.72 -31.85
N GLU A 296 -6.98 15.07 -33.11
CA GLU A 296 -7.52 14.10 -34.08
C GLU A 296 -6.51 13.02 -34.47
N GLY A 297 -5.22 13.34 -34.49
CA GLY A 297 -4.14 12.35 -34.61
C GLY A 297 -4.18 11.31 -33.48
N PHE A 298 -4.42 11.75 -32.23
CA PHE A 298 -4.57 10.86 -31.09
C PHE A 298 -5.88 10.04 -31.14
N ASN A 299 -7.00 10.67 -31.53
CA ASN A 299 -8.28 9.99 -31.73
C ASN A 299 -8.14 8.82 -32.73
N ALA A 300 -7.45 9.05 -33.85
CA ALA A 300 -7.16 8.03 -34.85
C ALA A 300 -6.23 6.92 -34.30
N ALA A 301 -5.22 7.30 -33.51
CA ALA A 301 -4.30 6.36 -32.87
C ALA A 301 -5.00 5.41 -31.87
N VAL A 302 -6.01 5.90 -31.13
CA VAL A 302 -6.85 5.09 -30.23
C VAL A 302 -7.78 4.17 -31.01
N SER A 303 -8.59 4.70 -31.95
CA SER A 303 -9.51 3.89 -32.77
C SER A 303 -8.78 2.74 -33.48
N LYS A 304 -7.63 3.03 -34.10
CA LYS A 304 -6.80 2.01 -34.76
C LYS A 304 -6.36 0.86 -33.84
N ARG A 305 -6.18 1.13 -32.53
CA ARG A 305 -5.79 0.14 -31.52
C ARG A 305 -6.94 -0.61 -30.86
N MET A 306 -8.19 -0.26 -31.17
CA MET A 306 -9.38 -1.01 -30.74
C MET A 306 -9.62 -2.30 -31.52
N MET A 307 -8.79 -2.60 -32.54
CA MET A 307 -8.85 -3.80 -33.38
C MET A 307 -8.67 -5.12 -32.58
N ALA A 308 -9.75 -5.74 -32.13
CA ALA A 308 -9.72 -7.04 -31.46
C ALA A 308 -11.04 -7.81 -31.68
N ASP A 309 -10.97 -9.14 -31.75
CA ASP A 309 -12.14 -10.03 -31.83
C ASP A 309 -12.45 -10.68 -30.45
N VAL A 310 -11.94 -10.08 -29.37
CA VAL A 310 -12.05 -10.56 -27.98
C VAL A 310 -12.32 -9.39 -27.03
N ASP A 311 -12.90 -9.67 -25.86
CA ASP A 311 -13.12 -8.67 -24.82
C ASP A 311 -11.78 -8.05 -24.35
N TYR A 312 -11.77 -6.72 -24.27
CA TYR A 312 -10.64 -5.89 -23.88
C TYR A 312 -11.04 -4.80 -22.88
N GLY A 313 -10.06 -4.24 -22.18
CA GLY A 313 -10.25 -3.18 -21.19
C GLY A 313 -9.24 -2.04 -21.34
N PHE A 314 -9.01 -1.31 -20.26
CA PHE A 314 -7.92 -0.34 -20.17
C PHE A 314 -7.33 -0.25 -18.76
N PHE A 315 -6.09 0.20 -18.67
CA PHE A 315 -5.47 0.58 -17.40
C PHE A 315 -5.86 2.01 -17.03
N LEU A 316 -6.28 2.20 -15.79
CA LEU A 316 -6.69 3.49 -15.23
C LEU A 316 -5.96 3.73 -13.91
N SER A 317 -4.87 4.48 -13.94
CA SER A 317 -4.10 4.82 -12.73
C SER A 317 -4.64 6.07 -12.02
N GLY A 318 -5.61 6.77 -12.60
CA GLY A 318 -5.96 8.12 -12.16
C GLY A 318 -4.88 9.17 -12.47
N GLY A 319 -3.78 8.77 -13.13
CA GLY A 319 -2.83 9.67 -13.78
C GLY A 319 -3.37 10.13 -15.15
N VAL A 320 -3.06 11.37 -15.49
CA VAL A 320 -3.63 12.10 -16.64
C VAL A 320 -3.63 11.33 -17.96
N ASP A 321 -2.57 10.56 -18.23
CA ASP A 321 -2.39 9.84 -19.49
C ASP A 321 -3.44 8.74 -19.69
N SER A 322 -3.73 7.99 -18.61
CA SER A 322 -4.77 6.96 -18.59
C SER A 322 -6.19 7.56 -18.60
N CYS A 323 -6.37 8.73 -17.98
CA CYS A 323 -7.61 9.50 -18.05
C CYS A 323 -7.88 10.02 -19.48
N ILE A 324 -6.86 10.45 -20.22
CA ILE A 324 -6.96 10.87 -21.62
C ILE A 324 -7.28 9.69 -22.53
N VAL A 325 -6.55 8.56 -22.40
CA VAL A 325 -6.84 7.34 -23.17
C VAL A 325 -8.30 6.91 -22.97
N SER A 326 -8.78 6.88 -21.72
CA SER A 326 -10.17 6.49 -21.43
C SER A 326 -11.20 7.52 -21.89
N GLN A 327 -10.95 8.83 -21.76
CA GLN A 327 -11.84 9.87 -22.28
C GLN A 327 -12.04 9.76 -23.81
N VAL A 328 -10.99 9.40 -24.56
CA VAL A 328 -11.01 9.25 -26.02
C VAL A 328 -11.59 7.90 -26.46
N LEU A 329 -11.32 6.84 -25.70
CA LEU A 329 -11.81 5.48 -25.93
C LEU A 329 -13.33 5.37 -25.74
N MET A 330 -13.89 5.95 -24.67
CA MET A 330 -15.27 5.68 -24.27
C MET A 330 -16.35 6.01 -25.31
N PRO A 331 -16.29 7.14 -26.06
CA PRO A 331 -17.22 7.40 -27.17
C PRO A 331 -17.03 6.41 -28.32
N ARG A 332 -15.78 6.15 -28.71
CA ARG A 332 -15.40 5.29 -29.84
C ARG A 332 -15.80 3.85 -29.61
N TYR A 333 -15.56 3.32 -28.41
CA TYR A 333 -15.95 1.96 -28.05
C TYR A 333 -17.42 1.68 -28.38
N ARG A 334 -18.32 2.54 -27.91
CA ARG A 334 -19.77 2.39 -28.13
C ARG A 334 -20.16 2.60 -29.59
N ALA A 335 -19.58 3.61 -30.25
CA ALA A 335 -19.90 3.94 -31.64
C ALA A 335 -19.39 2.92 -32.67
N GLU A 336 -18.17 2.39 -32.47
CA GLU A 336 -17.49 1.52 -33.42
C GLU A 336 -17.77 0.03 -33.19
N THR A 337 -17.91 -0.42 -31.93
CA THR A 337 -18.20 -1.83 -31.63
C THR A 337 -19.69 -2.14 -31.54
N GLY A 338 -20.52 -1.14 -31.20
CA GLY A 338 -21.93 -1.34 -30.87
C GLY A 338 -22.17 -2.06 -29.53
N ASP A 339 -21.13 -2.29 -28.73
CA ASP A 339 -21.25 -2.89 -27.40
C ASP A 339 -21.55 -1.84 -26.33
N ASP A 340 -22.69 -2.01 -25.67
CA ASP A 340 -23.16 -1.13 -24.61
C ASP A 340 -22.74 -1.59 -23.20
N ARG A 341 -22.11 -2.76 -23.05
CA ARG A 341 -21.61 -3.29 -21.76
C ARG A 341 -20.67 -2.28 -21.07
N PRO A 342 -20.54 -2.31 -19.74
CA PRO A 342 -19.45 -1.63 -19.04
C PRO A 342 -18.10 -2.23 -19.48
N ILE A 343 -17.16 -1.38 -19.89
CA ILE A 343 -15.81 -1.84 -20.24
C ILE A 343 -14.95 -1.99 -18.97
N PRO A 344 -14.18 -3.08 -18.80
CA PRO A 344 -13.31 -3.24 -17.64
C PRO A 344 -12.18 -2.20 -17.58
N ALA A 345 -12.07 -1.51 -16.44
CA ALA A 345 -10.99 -0.59 -16.13
C ALA A 345 -10.22 -1.07 -14.90
N PHE A 346 -8.90 -1.17 -15.00
CA PHE A 346 -8.06 -1.77 -13.96
C PHE A 346 -7.17 -0.74 -13.26
N THR A 347 -7.11 -0.84 -11.93
CA THR A 347 -6.26 0.00 -11.07
C THR A 347 -5.52 -0.88 -10.07
N VAL A 348 -4.32 -0.46 -9.66
CA VAL A 348 -3.52 -1.09 -8.60
C VAL A 348 -3.21 -0.04 -7.54
N GLY A 349 -3.19 -0.42 -6.26
CA GLY A 349 -2.89 0.50 -5.16
C GLY A 349 -3.49 0.06 -3.84
N MET A 350 -2.89 0.53 -2.74
CA MET A 350 -3.43 0.41 -1.39
C MET A 350 -4.80 1.10 -1.30
N GLU A 351 -5.64 0.70 -0.34
CA GLU A 351 -6.94 1.35 -0.16
C GLU A 351 -6.74 2.83 0.19
N ASN A 352 -7.48 3.72 -0.48
CA ASN A 352 -7.30 5.18 -0.44
C ASN A 352 -5.95 5.72 -0.96
N SER A 353 -5.16 4.95 -1.73
CA SER A 353 -3.98 5.54 -2.40
C SER A 353 -4.40 6.64 -3.39
N PRO A 354 -3.54 7.64 -3.66
CA PRO A 354 -3.86 8.74 -4.59
C PRO A 354 -4.30 8.26 -5.98
N ASP A 355 -3.70 7.19 -6.50
CA ASP A 355 -4.09 6.56 -7.77
C ASP A 355 -5.49 5.95 -7.72
N VAL A 356 -5.83 5.23 -6.66
CA VAL A 356 -7.16 4.65 -6.47
C VAL A 356 -8.23 5.74 -6.39
N MET A 357 -7.98 6.82 -5.63
CA MET A 357 -8.92 7.93 -5.50
C MET A 357 -9.16 8.66 -6.84
N ALA A 358 -8.09 8.99 -7.58
CA ALA A 358 -8.21 9.65 -8.87
C ALA A 358 -8.81 8.75 -9.95
N ALA A 359 -8.56 7.43 -9.90
CA ALA A 359 -9.20 6.46 -10.79
C ALA A 359 -10.71 6.39 -10.54
N ARG A 360 -11.16 6.31 -9.27
CA ARG A 360 -12.59 6.35 -8.90
C ARG A 360 -13.27 7.64 -9.41
N ALA A 361 -12.64 8.80 -9.19
CA ALA A 361 -13.15 10.08 -9.70
C ALA A 361 -13.27 10.14 -11.24
N MET A 362 -12.36 9.48 -11.97
CA MET A 362 -12.46 9.36 -13.43
C MET A 362 -13.57 8.39 -13.86
N VAL A 363 -13.80 7.30 -13.14
CA VAL A 363 -14.90 6.35 -13.39
C VAL A 363 -16.25 7.06 -13.28
N ASP A 364 -16.46 7.84 -12.22
CA ASP A 364 -17.68 8.65 -12.04
C ASP A 364 -17.88 9.62 -13.22
N ALA A 365 -16.80 10.31 -13.62
CA ALA A 365 -16.82 11.26 -14.74
C ALA A 365 -17.09 10.62 -16.12
N LEU A 366 -16.79 9.33 -16.27
CA LEU A 366 -17.13 8.53 -17.47
C LEU A 366 -18.55 7.93 -17.42
N GLY A 367 -19.36 8.33 -16.42
CA GLY A 367 -20.74 7.88 -16.22
C GLY A 367 -20.89 6.68 -15.28
N GLY A 368 -19.87 6.41 -14.46
CA GLY A 368 -19.88 5.42 -13.38
C GLY A 368 -19.98 3.97 -13.84
N GLU A 369 -20.39 3.09 -12.91
CA GLU A 369 -20.52 1.63 -13.10
C GLU A 369 -21.42 1.22 -14.28
N ARG A 370 -22.29 2.12 -14.76
CA ARG A 370 -23.10 1.90 -15.97
C ARG A 370 -22.24 1.75 -17.23
N HIS A 371 -21.07 2.38 -17.26
CA HIS A 371 -20.24 2.48 -18.44
C HIS A 371 -18.82 1.94 -18.25
N VAL A 372 -18.33 1.89 -17.01
CA VAL A 372 -16.98 1.41 -16.68
C VAL A 372 -17.06 0.44 -15.50
N ASP A 373 -16.58 -0.79 -15.67
CA ASP A 373 -16.46 -1.80 -14.62
C ASP A 373 -15.09 -1.66 -13.94
N HIS A 374 -15.05 -0.92 -12.83
CA HIS A 374 -13.81 -0.55 -12.14
C HIS A 374 -13.30 -1.65 -11.20
N ARG A 375 -12.07 -2.12 -11.45
CA ARG A 375 -11.49 -3.31 -10.82
C ARG A 375 -10.13 -2.98 -10.21
N GLN A 376 -10.09 -2.89 -8.88
CA GLN A 376 -8.89 -2.61 -8.10
C GLN A 376 -8.11 -3.88 -7.73
N ARG A 377 -6.77 -3.76 -7.64
CA ARG A 377 -5.86 -4.73 -7.02
C ARG A 377 -5.09 -4.07 -5.88
N VAL A 378 -5.44 -4.44 -4.65
CA VAL A 378 -4.74 -4.07 -3.42
C VAL A 378 -3.59 -5.06 -3.19
N PHE A 379 -2.51 -4.64 -2.53
CA PHE A 379 -1.35 -5.48 -2.19
C PHE A 379 -0.74 -5.10 -0.83
N THR A 380 0.09 -5.97 -0.26
CA THR A 380 0.87 -5.68 0.96
C THR A 380 2.38 -5.59 0.67
N PRO A 381 3.19 -4.91 1.52
CA PRO A 381 4.64 -4.85 1.35
C PRO A 381 5.33 -6.24 1.39
N GLU A 382 4.74 -7.23 2.06
CA GLU A 382 5.25 -8.60 2.08
C GLU A 382 4.96 -9.35 0.77
N GLU A 383 3.76 -9.22 0.22
CA GLU A 383 3.42 -9.78 -1.10
C GLU A 383 4.40 -9.27 -2.16
N VAL A 384 4.69 -7.97 -2.13
CA VAL A 384 5.63 -7.31 -3.05
C VAL A 384 7.05 -7.89 -2.95
N PHE A 385 7.60 -8.05 -1.74
CA PHE A 385 8.94 -8.62 -1.56
C PHE A 385 9.04 -10.04 -2.15
N ASN A 386 8.02 -10.87 -1.91
CA ASN A 386 7.93 -12.24 -2.43
C ASN A 386 7.75 -12.33 -3.96
N LEU A 387 7.39 -11.23 -4.64
CA LEU A 387 7.27 -11.17 -6.10
C LEU A 387 8.59 -10.87 -6.82
N ILE A 388 9.58 -10.25 -6.16
CA ILE A 388 10.85 -9.82 -6.80
C ILE A 388 11.50 -10.92 -7.66
N PRO A 389 11.69 -12.17 -7.18
CA PRO A 389 12.38 -13.19 -7.97
C PRO A 389 11.62 -13.57 -9.26
N LYS A 390 10.28 -13.58 -9.20
CA LYS A 390 9.44 -13.82 -10.38
C LYS A 390 9.53 -12.64 -11.36
N ILE A 391 9.48 -11.42 -10.84
CA ILE A 391 9.58 -10.21 -11.65
C ILE A 391 10.92 -10.17 -12.37
N ILE A 392 12.06 -10.42 -11.71
CA ILE A 392 13.38 -10.48 -12.37
C ILE A 392 13.43 -11.58 -13.44
N PHE A 393 12.86 -12.77 -13.18
CA PHE A 393 12.78 -13.84 -14.17
C PHE A 393 11.97 -13.42 -15.43
N HIS A 394 10.85 -12.69 -15.28
CA HIS A 394 10.07 -12.23 -16.44
C HIS A 394 10.64 -10.97 -17.10
N MET A 395 11.18 -10.04 -16.31
CA MET A 395 11.80 -8.78 -16.76
C MET A 395 13.14 -9.01 -17.45
N GLU A 396 13.90 -10.06 -17.12
CA GLU A 396 15.21 -10.33 -17.72
C GLU A 396 16.19 -9.15 -17.59
N THR A 397 16.12 -8.43 -16.46
CA THR A 397 16.98 -7.31 -16.09
C THR A 397 17.13 -7.22 -14.57
N TYR A 398 18.14 -6.49 -14.11
CA TYR A 398 18.41 -6.13 -12.71
C TYR A 398 18.43 -4.60 -12.49
N GLU A 399 17.99 -3.81 -13.48
CA GLU A 399 17.84 -2.35 -13.34
C GLU A 399 16.78 -2.05 -12.27
N THR A 400 17.18 -1.30 -11.23
CA THR A 400 16.47 -1.21 -9.95
C THR A 400 15.17 -0.42 -10.06
N GLU A 401 15.17 0.72 -10.73
CA GLU A 401 13.95 1.54 -10.90
C GLU A 401 12.93 0.86 -11.82
N LEU A 402 13.41 0.11 -12.82
CA LEU A 402 12.56 -0.67 -13.70
C LEU A 402 11.91 -1.86 -12.96
N ILE A 403 12.66 -2.54 -12.06
CA ILE A 403 12.10 -3.57 -11.17
C ILE A 403 11.08 -2.97 -10.18
N ARG A 404 11.38 -1.83 -9.54
CA ARG A 404 10.44 -1.10 -8.66
C ARG A 404 9.15 -0.73 -9.38
N SER A 405 9.25 -0.27 -10.63
CA SER A 405 8.10 0.09 -11.49
C SER A 405 7.37 -1.12 -12.08
N ALA A 406 8.03 -2.28 -12.16
CA ALA A 406 7.46 -3.52 -12.66
C ALA A 406 6.53 -4.18 -11.64
N ILE A 407 6.78 -4.04 -10.33
CA ILE A 407 5.93 -4.54 -9.23
C ILE A 407 4.45 -4.16 -9.37
N PRO A 408 4.07 -2.86 -9.38
CA PRO A 408 2.66 -2.49 -9.52
C PRO A 408 2.11 -2.89 -10.90
N ASN A 409 2.93 -2.89 -11.95
CA ASN A 409 2.50 -3.30 -13.28
C ASN A 409 2.25 -4.81 -13.40
N TRP A 410 3.00 -5.66 -12.68
CA TRP A 410 2.75 -7.09 -12.52
C TRP A 410 1.38 -7.33 -11.87
N LEU A 411 1.12 -6.68 -10.73
CA LEU A 411 -0.13 -6.81 -9.97
C LEU A 411 -1.34 -6.32 -10.79
N LEU A 412 -1.18 -5.21 -11.51
CA LEU A 412 -2.19 -4.68 -12.42
C LEU A 412 -2.47 -5.63 -13.60
N ALA A 413 -1.43 -6.21 -14.18
CA ALA A 413 -1.52 -7.17 -15.26
C ALA A 413 -2.16 -8.50 -14.82
N GLU A 414 -1.81 -9.00 -13.63
CA GLU A 414 -2.42 -10.17 -13.01
C GLU A 414 -3.94 -10.00 -12.87
N ARG A 415 -4.36 -8.83 -12.35
CA ARG A 415 -5.77 -8.50 -12.19
C ARG A 415 -6.51 -8.42 -13.53
N ALA A 416 -5.90 -7.84 -14.56
CA ALA A 416 -6.53 -7.65 -15.86
C ALA A 416 -6.55 -8.92 -16.73
N GLY A 417 -5.46 -9.70 -16.75
CA GLY A 417 -5.33 -10.94 -17.53
C GLY A 417 -6.26 -12.08 -17.09
N ALA A 418 -6.81 -12.00 -15.87
CA ALA A 418 -7.89 -12.86 -15.42
C ALA A 418 -9.17 -12.68 -16.25
N ASP A 419 -9.46 -11.44 -16.67
CA ASP A 419 -10.73 -11.04 -17.29
C ASP A 419 -10.62 -10.86 -18.81
N VAL A 420 -9.63 -10.09 -19.26
CA VAL A 420 -9.47 -9.64 -20.64
C VAL A 420 -8.13 -10.11 -21.22
N LYS A 421 -8.01 -10.13 -22.55
CA LYS A 421 -6.75 -10.47 -23.23
C LYS A 421 -5.97 -9.26 -23.73
N MET A 422 -6.60 -8.09 -23.82
CA MET A 422 -5.99 -6.86 -24.30
C MET A 422 -6.40 -5.68 -23.42
N VAL A 423 -5.49 -4.74 -23.21
CA VAL A 423 -5.73 -3.44 -22.55
C VAL A 423 -5.07 -2.30 -23.31
N LEU A 424 -5.72 -1.14 -23.32
CA LEU A 424 -5.10 0.13 -23.68
C LEU A 424 -4.42 0.76 -22.45
N THR A 425 -3.25 1.38 -22.65
CA THR A 425 -2.48 2.06 -21.59
C THR A 425 -1.92 3.41 -22.06
N GLY A 426 -1.57 4.28 -21.11
CA GLY A 426 -1.08 5.65 -21.34
C GLY A 426 0.44 5.80 -21.54
N GLU A 427 1.20 4.70 -21.65
CA GLU A 427 2.66 4.73 -21.86
C GLU A 427 3.03 5.52 -23.13
N GLY A 428 4.13 6.29 -23.07
CA GLY A 428 4.60 7.16 -24.15
C GLY A 428 4.18 8.63 -24.03
N ALA A 429 3.23 8.96 -23.15
CA ALA A 429 2.79 10.34 -22.97
C ALA A 429 3.86 11.23 -22.32
N ASP A 430 4.62 10.70 -21.36
CA ASP A 430 5.73 11.42 -20.69
C ASP A 430 6.85 11.77 -21.68
N GLU A 431 7.16 10.84 -22.59
CA GLU A 431 8.23 10.93 -23.59
C GLU A 431 7.92 11.83 -24.79
N LEU A 432 6.65 12.20 -24.99
CA LEU A 432 6.21 13.08 -26.07
C LEU A 432 5.86 14.50 -25.61
N PHE A 433 5.42 14.65 -24.36
CA PHE A 433 4.84 15.88 -23.82
C PHE A 433 5.52 16.40 -22.54
N ALA A 434 6.78 16.03 -22.31
CA ALA A 434 7.61 16.51 -21.19
C ALA A 434 6.92 16.27 -19.83
N GLY A 435 6.67 15.00 -19.51
CA GLY A 435 5.90 14.60 -18.33
C GLY A 435 6.70 14.28 -17.07
N TYR A 436 8.00 14.01 -17.18
CA TYR A 436 8.85 13.77 -16.01
C TYR A 436 9.21 15.08 -15.30
N LEU A 437 9.23 15.09 -13.95
CA LEU A 437 9.41 16.34 -13.21
C LEU A 437 10.75 17.04 -13.50
N TYR A 438 11.80 16.30 -13.88
CA TYR A 438 13.11 16.88 -14.21
C TYR A 438 13.09 17.81 -15.43
N PHE A 439 12.03 17.78 -16.27
CA PHE A 439 11.84 18.76 -17.34
C PHE A 439 11.63 20.19 -16.81
N MET A 440 11.27 20.37 -15.53
CA MET A 440 11.20 21.70 -14.90
C MET A 440 12.56 22.40 -14.86
N ASP A 441 13.66 21.63 -14.86
CA ASP A 441 15.04 22.15 -14.80
C ASP A 441 15.64 22.45 -16.19
N ALA A 442 14.91 22.21 -17.28
CA ALA A 442 15.34 22.58 -18.62
C ALA A 442 15.29 24.11 -18.83
N GLU A 443 16.41 24.70 -19.23
CA GLU A 443 16.57 26.15 -19.42
C GLU A 443 15.98 26.67 -20.73
N ASN A 444 15.79 25.79 -21.73
CA ASN A 444 15.34 26.19 -23.07
C ASN A 444 14.59 25.08 -23.85
N PRO A 445 13.75 25.44 -24.84
CA PRO A 445 12.98 24.47 -25.65
C PRO A 445 13.82 23.39 -26.34
N ARG A 446 15.06 23.70 -26.73
CA ARG A 446 15.93 22.76 -27.46
C ARG A 446 16.47 21.67 -26.55
N GLN A 447 16.76 21.96 -25.29
CA GLN A 447 17.04 20.95 -24.27
C GLN A 447 15.85 19.98 -24.11
N ILE A 448 14.63 20.51 -24.02
CA ILE A 448 13.41 19.69 -23.92
C ILE A 448 13.30 18.75 -25.14
N GLN A 449 13.38 19.28 -26.37
CA GLN A 449 13.25 18.44 -27.57
C GLN A 449 14.32 17.36 -27.68
N ASN A 450 15.59 17.70 -27.41
CA ASN A 450 16.69 16.74 -27.47
C ASN A 450 16.49 15.60 -26.47
N GLU A 451 16.00 15.92 -25.28
CA GLU A 451 15.71 14.93 -24.25
C GLU A 451 14.49 14.05 -24.61
N LEU A 452 13.38 14.64 -25.06
CA LEU A 452 12.20 13.88 -25.53
C LEU A 452 12.58 12.84 -26.60
N ARG A 453 13.47 13.20 -27.52
CA ARG A 453 14.01 12.28 -28.53
C ARG A 453 14.88 11.17 -27.94
N ARG A 454 15.76 11.52 -26.99
CA ARG A 454 16.64 10.56 -26.32
C ARG A 454 15.82 9.50 -25.59
N ILE A 455 14.87 9.92 -24.76
CA ILE A 455 14.03 9.00 -23.98
C ILE A 455 13.05 8.23 -24.88
N TYR A 456 12.53 8.83 -25.95
CA TYR A 456 11.79 8.10 -26.99
C TYR A 456 12.62 6.98 -27.61
N GLY A 457 13.88 7.26 -27.97
CA GLY A 457 14.81 6.26 -28.52
C GLY A 457 15.15 5.12 -27.56
N MET A 458 14.98 5.33 -26.25
CA MET A 458 15.22 4.34 -25.19
C MET A 458 13.97 3.53 -24.81
N LEU A 459 12.76 3.96 -25.19
CA LEU A 459 11.47 3.35 -24.77
C LEU A 459 11.44 1.82 -24.85
N GLY A 460 11.95 1.26 -25.96
CA GLY A 460 12.00 -0.17 -26.24
C GLY A 460 12.89 -1.02 -25.32
N ASP A 461 13.69 -0.38 -24.47
CA ASP A 461 14.60 -1.01 -23.49
C ASP A 461 14.24 -0.67 -22.03
N ILE A 462 13.36 0.32 -21.81
CA ILE A 462 12.84 0.73 -20.49
C ILE A 462 11.33 0.48 -20.36
N ASN A 463 10.51 1.52 -20.51
CA ASN A 463 9.08 1.48 -20.20
C ASN A 463 8.32 0.43 -21.00
N LEU A 464 8.61 0.28 -22.30
CA LEU A 464 7.96 -0.75 -23.13
C LEU A 464 8.46 -2.16 -22.83
N HIS A 465 9.74 -2.30 -22.45
CA HIS A 465 10.28 -3.57 -22.00
C HIS A 465 9.56 -4.04 -20.72
N ARG A 466 9.39 -3.14 -19.74
CA ARG A 466 8.55 -3.38 -18.55
C ARG A 466 7.11 -3.72 -18.92
N THR A 467 6.44 -2.88 -19.69
CA THR A 467 5.03 -3.04 -20.05
C THR A 467 4.81 -4.38 -20.76
N ASP A 468 5.59 -4.70 -21.80
CA ASP A 468 5.49 -6.00 -22.48
C ASP A 468 5.78 -7.17 -21.53
N ARG A 469 6.88 -7.17 -20.76
CA ARG A 469 7.20 -8.32 -19.89
C ARG A 469 6.18 -8.54 -18.79
N MET A 470 5.66 -7.49 -18.18
CA MET A 470 4.70 -7.60 -17.08
C MET A 470 3.30 -7.94 -17.55
N THR A 471 2.81 -7.36 -18.64
CA THR A 471 1.49 -7.75 -19.16
C THR A 471 1.54 -9.12 -19.82
N MET A 472 2.61 -9.44 -20.56
CA MET A 472 2.78 -10.76 -21.18
C MET A 472 3.20 -11.85 -20.19
N ALA A 473 3.58 -11.55 -18.95
CA ALA A 473 3.63 -12.53 -17.85
C ALA A 473 2.23 -13.08 -17.49
N HIS A 474 1.20 -12.27 -17.70
CA HIS A 474 -0.19 -12.52 -17.30
C HIS A 474 -1.16 -12.55 -18.48
N ALA A 475 -0.72 -13.02 -19.65
CA ALA A 475 -1.59 -13.20 -20.81
C ALA A 475 -2.18 -11.98 -21.46
N LEU A 476 -1.65 -10.81 -21.15
CA LEU A 476 -2.30 -9.57 -21.43
C LEU A 476 -1.50 -8.77 -22.45
N GLU A 477 -2.09 -8.50 -23.60
CA GLU A 477 -1.51 -7.56 -24.55
C GLU A 477 -1.79 -6.12 -24.11
N ALA A 478 -0.75 -5.35 -23.83
CA ALA A 478 -0.85 -3.90 -23.70
C ALA A 478 -0.72 -3.22 -25.07
N ARG A 479 -1.58 -2.22 -25.33
CA ARG A 479 -1.53 -1.35 -26.51
C ARG A 479 -1.31 0.09 -26.11
N VAL A 480 -0.46 0.79 -26.86
CA VAL A 480 0.09 2.12 -26.53
C VAL A 480 -0.30 3.15 -27.60
N PRO A 481 -1.43 3.90 -27.44
CA PRO A 481 -1.90 4.86 -28.44
C PRO A 481 -0.97 6.07 -28.63
N PHE A 482 -0.31 6.53 -27.58
CA PHE A 482 0.67 7.62 -27.68
C PHE A 482 1.84 7.26 -28.60
N LEU A 483 2.18 5.98 -28.75
CA LEU A 483 3.32 5.51 -29.55
C LEU A 483 2.89 5.03 -30.95
N ASP A 484 1.92 5.73 -31.51
CA ASP A 484 1.58 5.63 -32.92
C ASP A 484 2.54 6.43 -33.78
N THR A 485 3.19 5.81 -34.77
CA THR A 485 4.24 6.47 -35.56
C THR A 485 3.77 7.81 -36.16
N LYS A 486 2.56 7.87 -36.72
CA LYS A 486 1.99 9.11 -37.27
C LYS A 486 1.72 10.15 -36.17
N PHE A 487 1.15 9.75 -35.05
CA PHE A 487 0.92 10.68 -33.92
C PHE A 487 2.23 11.14 -33.27
N THR A 488 3.24 10.27 -33.13
CA THR A 488 4.56 10.63 -32.58
C THR A 488 5.27 11.64 -33.49
N GLU A 489 5.17 11.48 -34.81
CA GLU A 489 5.66 12.47 -35.79
C GLU A 489 4.96 13.83 -35.64
N MET A 490 3.64 13.86 -35.40
CA MET A 490 2.90 15.10 -35.10
C MET A 490 3.32 15.70 -33.75
N ALA A 491 3.35 14.90 -32.68
CA ALA A 491 3.68 15.33 -31.33
C ALA A 491 5.12 15.85 -31.22
N MET A 492 6.08 15.25 -31.93
CA MET A 492 7.46 15.72 -32.04
C MET A 492 7.62 16.93 -32.98
N SER A 493 6.59 17.29 -33.75
CA SER A 493 6.53 18.49 -34.59
C SER A 493 5.84 19.69 -33.92
N VAL A 494 5.26 19.51 -32.73
CA VAL A 494 4.79 20.60 -31.87
C VAL A 494 5.99 21.42 -31.37
N ASP A 495 5.88 22.74 -31.38
CA ASP A 495 6.89 23.65 -30.85
C ASP A 495 7.23 23.29 -29.38
N PRO A 496 8.49 22.94 -29.06
CA PRO A 496 8.88 22.57 -27.71
C PRO A 496 8.74 23.71 -26.70
N ALA A 497 8.63 24.98 -27.13
CA ALA A 497 8.30 26.09 -26.24
C ALA A 497 6.92 25.95 -25.58
N LEU A 498 5.98 25.25 -26.25
CA LEU A 498 4.66 24.92 -25.69
C LEU A 498 4.70 23.74 -24.70
N LYS A 499 5.87 23.09 -24.55
CA LYS A 499 6.13 21.99 -23.62
C LYS A 499 7.03 22.39 -22.44
N ILE A 500 7.38 23.68 -22.32
CA ILE A 500 8.09 24.21 -21.15
C ILE A 500 7.27 23.93 -19.89
N VAL A 501 7.96 23.53 -18.82
CA VAL A 501 7.40 23.26 -17.50
C VAL A 501 7.77 24.40 -16.57
N ASP A 502 6.77 25.09 -16.03
CA ASP A 502 6.98 26.14 -15.03
C ASP A 502 7.23 25.50 -13.65
N LYS A 503 8.37 25.85 -13.02
CA LYS A 503 8.76 25.37 -11.69
C LYS A 503 7.75 25.77 -10.62
N GLU A 504 7.18 26.98 -10.68
CA GLU A 504 6.18 27.45 -9.71
C GLU A 504 4.86 26.70 -9.89
N ALA A 505 4.47 26.40 -11.13
CA ALA A 505 3.25 25.64 -11.42
C ALA A 505 3.33 24.16 -10.96
N VAL A 506 4.51 23.54 -11.05
CA VAL A 506 4.77 22.20 -10.49
C VAL A 506 4.63 22.20 -8.96
N GLN A 507 5.20 23.21 -8.28
CA GLN A 507 5.13 23.33 -6.81
C GLN A 507 3.72 23.66 -6.30
N THR A 508 2.97 24.48 -7.03
CA THR A 508 1.61 24.92 -6.66
C THR A 508 0.49 24.04 -7.21
N ASN A 509 0.82 22.98 -7.95
CA ASN A 509 -0.12 22.08 -8.62
C ASN A 509 -1.11 22.78 -9.58
N SER A 510 -0.62 23.80 -10.30
CA SER A 510 -1.43 24.67 -11.17
C SER A 510 -1.17 24.46 -12.67
N PRO A 511 -1.98 25.06 -13.57
CA PRO A 511 -1.68 25.10 -15.00
C PRO A 511 -0.34 25.77 -15.31
N GLY A 512 0.43 25.20 -16.25
CA GLY A 512 1.84 25.57 -16.50
C GLY A 512 2.84 24.45 -16.14
N ARG A 513 2.36 23.43 -15.40
CA ARG A 513 3.12 22.24 -14.99
C ARG A 513 3.44 21.25 -16.14
N GLU A 514 4.02 20.10 -15.80
CA GLU A 514 4.35 19.02 -16.74
C GLU A 514 3.14 18.57 -17.57
N LYS A 515 3.34 18.22 -18.85
CA LYS A 515 2.27 17.90 -19.82
C LYS A 515 1.21 19.00 -20.07
N THR A 516 1.46 20.28 -19.76
CA THR A 516 0.45 21.36 -19.95
C THR A 516 -0.18 21.39 -21.34
N TYR A 517 0.58 21.20 -22.43
CA TYR A 517 0.03 21.12 -23.79
C TYR A 517 -1.01 19.99 -23.94
N LEU A 518 -0.67 18.79 -23.43
CA LEU A 518 -1.54 17.61 -23.46
C LEU A 518 -2.77 17.77 -22.55
N ARG A 519 -2.61 18.39 -21.37
CA ARG A 519 -3.70 18.71 -20.44
C ARG A 519 -4.71 19.68 -21.08
N ASN A 520 -4.21 20.77 -21.66
CA ASN A 520 -5.04 21.75 -22.39
C ASN A 520 -5.78 21.13 -23.59
N MET A 521 -5.17 20.15 -24.27
CA MET A 521 -5.79 19.45 -25.39
C MET A 521 -7.07 18.69 -24.99
N PHE A 522 -7.24 18.32 -23.72
CA PHE A 522 -8.35 17.50 -23.21
C PHE A 522 -9.12 18.11 -22.01
N GLU A 523 -9.00 19.42 -21.77
CA GLU A 523 -9.75 20.10 -20.69
C GLU A 523 -11.28 20.17 -20.94
N GLY A 524 -11.70 20.05 -22.20
CA GLY A 524 -13.11 20.07 -22.59
C GLY A 524 -13.83 18.71 -22.47
N PRO A 525 -15.17 18.71 -22.56
CA PRO A 525 -15.96 17.49 -22.66
C PRO A 525 -15.71 16.76 -23.99
N ASN A 526 -15.79 15.43 -23.97
CA ASN A 526 -15.81 14.61 -25.18
C ASN A 526 -17.19 14.60 -25.85
N GLU A 527 -17.32 13.83 -26.93
CA GLU A 527 -18.54 13.65 -27.73
C GLU A 527 -19.77 13.19 -26.92
N ASN A 528 -19.55 12.48 -25.79
CA ASN A 528 -20.60 12.03 -24.87
C ASN A 528 -20.92 13.05 -23.74
N GLY A 529 -20.24 14.20 -23.71
CA GLY A 529 -20.35 15.19 -22.64
C GLY A 529 -19.50 14.90 -21.40
N HIS A 530 -18.63 13.88 -21.43
CA HIS A 530 -17.78 13.48 -20.30
C HIS A 530 -16.45 14.25 -20.33
N SER A 531 -16.05 14.82 -19.19
CA SER A 531 -14.80 15.58 -19.02
C SER A 531 -13.91 14.92 -17.96
N ILE A 532 -12.59 14.98 -18.11
CA ILE A 532 -11.68 14.63 -17.00
C ILE A 532 -11.92 15.63 -15.85
N PRO A 533 -12.13 15.19 -14.60
CA PRO A 533 -12.30 16.10 -13.48
C PRO A 533 -11.10 17.04 -13.33
N ARG A 534 -11.32 18.35 -13.16
CA ARG A 534 -10.23 19.36 -13.08
C ARG A 534 -9.10 18.98 -12.09
N PRO A 535 -9.38 18.44 -10.88
CA PRO A 535 -8.32 17.99 -9.96
C PRO A 535 -7.49 16.83 -10.52
N VAL A 536 -8.11 15.90 -11.26
CA VAL A 536 -7.43 14.77 -11.91
C VAL A 536 -6.65 15.25 -13.15
N LEU A 537 -7.22 16.16 -13.94
CA LEU A 537 -6.59 16.73 -15.13
C LEU A 537 -5.32 17.54 -14.82
N TRP A 538 -5.25 18.17 -13.65
CA TRP A 538 -4.11 18.99 -13.22
C TRP A 538 -3.28 18.38 -12.08
N ARG A 539 -3.61 17.14 -11.66
CA ARG A 539 -2.85 16.34 -10.68
C ARG A 539 -1.38 16.16 -11.08
N ALA A 540 -0.49 16.17 -10.09
CA ALA A 540 0.93 15.89 -10.25
C ALA A 540 1.22 14.51 -10.86
N LYS A 541 2.22 14.46 -11.75
CA LYS A 541 2.86 13.22 -12.15
C LYS A 541 3.49 12.54 -10.93
N ALA A 542 2.92 11.41 -10.52
CA ALA A 542 3.60 10.38 -9.74
C ALA A 542 4.11 9.27 -10.67
N MET A 543 5.21 8.61 -10.31
CA MET A 543 5.54 7.32 -10.93
C MET A 543 4.62 6.21 -10.42
N GLN A 544 4.47 5.13 -11.19
CA GLN A 544 3.55 4.04 -10.85
C GLN A 544 3.95 3.29 -9.56
N CYS A 545 5.21 3.40 -9.13
CA CYS A 545 5.65 2.92 -7.82
C CYS A 545 5.34 3.90 -6.66
N GLU A 546 5.02 5.16 -6.94
CA GLU A 546 4.79 6.20 -5.93
C GLU A 546 3.29 6.43 -5.67
N GLY A 547 2.46 6.42 -6.72
CA GLY A 547 1.00 6.66 -6.59
C GLY A 547 0.19 5.54 -5.90
N VAL A 548 0.83 4.39 -5.66
CA VAL A 548 0.19 3.17 -5.15
C VAL A 548 0.16 3.04 -3.62
N GLY A 549 0.88 3.89 -2.87
CA GLY A 549 0.87 3.93 -1.41
C GLY A 549 2.13 4.58 -0.81
N GLU A 550 2.03 5.06 0.42
CA GLU A 550 3.17 5.69 1.13
C GLU A 550 4.11 4.63 1.78
N ASP A 551 5.39 4.99 1.94
CA ASP A 551 6.53 4.24 2.53
C ASP A 551 6.89 2.81 2.02
N TRP A 552 6.08 2.16 1.17
CA TRP A 552 6.34 0.75 0.79
C TRP A 552 7.70 0.52 0.10
N VAL A 553 8.22 1.50 -0.64
CA VAL A 553 9.56 1.42 -1.28
C VAL A 553 10.66 1.41 -0.23
N SER A 554 10.57 2.23 0.83
CA SER A 554 11.53 2.24 1.94
C SER A 554 11.45 0.94 2.75
N MET A 555 10.26 0.36 2.91
CA MET A 555 10.09 -0.98 3.49
C MET A 555 10.76 -2.06 2.64
N LEU A 556 10.61 -2.00 1.31
CA LEU A 556 11.27 -2.91 0.37
C LEU A 556 12.79 -2.83 0.47
N GLN A 557 13.34 -1.62 0.40
CA GLN A 557 14.77 -1.34 0.53
C GLN A 557 15.35 -1.91 1.83
N ARG A 558 14.66 -1.69 2.97
CA ARG A 558 15.07 -2.23 4.27
C ARG A 558 15.10 -3.77 4.28
N LYS A 559 14.07 -4.43 3.73
CA LYS A 559 14.04 -5.91 3.63
C LYS A 559 15.15 -6.43 2.71
N VAL A 560 15.32 -5.85 1.53
CA VAL A 560 16.36 -6.27 0.57
C VAL A 560 17.77 -6.03 1.10
N ALA A 561 18.00 -4.95 1.85
CA ALA A 561 19.29 -4.65 2.47
C ALA A 561 19.71 -5.67 3.56
N ALA A 562 18.77 -6.43 4.12
CA ALA A 562 19.06 -7.53 5.06
C ALA A 562 19.53 -8.82 4.34
N GLU A 563 19.17 -9.01 3.06
CA GLU A 563 19.52 -10.18 2.25
C GLU A 563 20.95 -10.12 1.65
N VAL A 564 21.69 -9.05 1.94
CA VAL A 564 23.02 -8.75 1.38
C VAL A 564 23.96 -8.24 2.47
N THR A 565 25.03 -8.98 2.70
CA THR A 565 26.08 -8.63 3.67
C THR A 565 26.99 -7.53 3.15
N ASP A 566 27.62 -6.78 4.07
CA ASP A 566 28.60 -5.74 3.68
C ASP A 566 29.80 -6.35 2.97
N ALA A 567 30.20 -7.58 3.35
CA ALA A 567 31.27 -8.32 2.68
C ALA A 567 30.91 -8.74 1.24
N GLU A 568 29.66 -9.07 0.94
CA GLU A 568 29.22 -9.26 -0.46
C GLU A 568 29.28 -7.93 -1.24
N MET A 569 28.89 -6.83 -0.60
CA MET A 569 28.91 -5.48 -1.19
C MET A 569 30.33 -5.02 -1.52
N ASP A 570 31.29 -5.18 -0.60
CA ASP A 570 32.70 -4.86 -0.81
C ASP A 570 33.29 -5.65 -2.00
N ASN A 571 32.89 -6.91 -2.16
CA ASN A 571 33.35 -7.78 -3.23
C ASN A 571 32.55 -7.64 -4.54
N ALA A 572 31.50 -6.81 -4.59
CA ALA A 572 30.61 -6.69 -5.75
C ALA A 572 31.36 -6.33 -7.05
N HIS A 573 32.39 -5.49 -6.96
CA HIS A 573 33.25 -5.09 -8.09
C HIS A 573 34.16 -6.22 -8.62
N ILE A 574 34.44 -7.24 -7.80
CA ILE A 574 35.22 -8.43 -8.19
C ILE A 574 34.29 -9.47 -8.82
N THR A 575 33.13 -9.71 -8.19
CA THR A 575 32.14 -10.71 -8.64
C THR A 575 31.42 -10.26 -9.92
N TYR A 576 31.08 -8.97 -10.01
CA TYR A 576 30.30 -8.37 -11.10
C TYR A 576 31.04 -7.16 -11.70
N PRO A 577 32.12 -7.39 -12.49
CA PRO A 577 32.94 -6.30 -13.06
C PRO A 577 32.25 -5.54 -14.21
N LEU A 578 31.16 -6.09 -14.76
CA LEU A 578 30.30 -5.43 -15.74
C LEU A 578 29.02 -4.98 -15.04
N ASN A 579 28.67 -3.68 -15.16
CA ASN A 579 27.54 -3.05 -14.46
C ASN A 579 27.57 -3.37 -12.96
N THR A 580 28.69 -3.02 -12.30
CA THR A 580 28.92 -3.31 -10.88
C THR A 580 27.81 -2.71 -10.01
N PRO A 581 27.17 -3.50 -9.12
CA PRO A 581 26.23 -2.97 -8.15
C PRO A 581 26.87 -1.95 -7.21
N HIS A 582 26.19 -0.82 -7.01
CA HIS A 582 26.58 0.25 -6.09
C HIS A 582 25.72 0.30 -4.81
N THR A 583 24.61 -0.44 -4.77
CA THR A 583 23.75 -0.58 -3.59
C THR A 583 23.46 -2.05 -3.30
N LYS A 584 23.04 -2.35 -2.06
CA LYS A 584 22.62 -3.72 -1.67
C LYS A 584 21.43 -4.22 -2.48
N GLU A 585 20.52 -3.33 -2.88
CA GLU A 585 19.37 -3.67 -3.72
C GLU A 585 19.78 -4.03 -5.14
N GLU A 586 20.65 -3.22 -5.76
CA GLU A 586 21.25 -3.55 -7.06
C GLU A 586 21.98 -4.91 -7.01
N LEU A 587 22.66 -5.21 -5.89
CA LEU A 587 23.40 -6.47 -5.71
C LEU A 587 22.45 -7.67 -5.53
N TYR A 588 21.37 -7.52 -4.77
CA TYR A 588 20.34 -8.54 -4.60
C TYR A 588 19.66 -8.88 -5.95
N TYR A 589 19.27 -7.86 -6.71
CA TYR A 589 18.66 -8.06 -8.04
C TYR A 589 19.65 -8.67 -9.03
N ARG A 590 20.92 -8.25 -9.00
CA ARG A 590 21.97 -8.81 -9.84
C ARG A 590 22.22 -10.30 -9.55
N ARG A 591 22.22 -10.70 -8.28
CA ARG A 591 22.35 -12.11 -7.84
C ARG A 591 21.27 -12.98 -8.49
N ILE A 592 20.00 -12.59 -8.36
CA ILE A 592 18.86 -13.31 -8.95
C ILE A 592 18.90 -13.33 -10.49
N PHE A 593 19.35 -12.25 -11.12
CA PHE A 593 19.49 -12.23 -12.58
C PHE A 593 20.54 -13.24 -13.06
N GLU A 594 21.71 -13.30 -12.43
CA GLU A 594 22.79 -14.21 -12.86
C GLU A 594 22.43 -15.69 -12.62
N ASP A 595 21.61 -16.01 -11.60
CA ASP A 595 21.05 -17.36 -11.40
C ASP A 595 20.21 -17.87 -12.59
N HIS A 596 19.63 -16.96 -13.38
CA HIS A 596 18.81 -17.27 -14.55
C HIS A 596 19.49 -16.99 -15.90
N TYR A 597 20.36 -15.99 -15.96
CA TYR A 597 20.88 -15.37 -17.18
C TYR A 597 22.40 -15.21 -17.18
N ALA A 598 23.11 -16.09 -16.46
CA ALA A 598 24.57 -16.12 -16.34
C ALA A 598 25.29 -15.80 -17.67
N GLY A 599 26.09 -14.73 -17.66
CA GLY A 599 26.87 -14.32 -18.83
C GLY A 599 26.06 -13.63 -19.96
N MET A 600 24.86 -13.12 -19.65
CA MET A 600 24.08 -12.23 -20.53
C MET A 600 23.93 -10.80 -19.97
N ALA A 601 24.67 -10.44 -18.91
CA ALA A 601 24.58 -9.13 -18.26
C ALA A 601 24.90 -7.93 -19.18
N HIS A 602 25.61 -8.15 -20.30
CA HIS A 602 25.89 -7.14 -21.34
C HIS A 602 24.68 -6.79 -22.22
N VAL A 603 23.57 -7.54 -22.09
CA VAL A 603 22.30 -7.23 -22.75
C VAL A 603 21.47 -6.25 -21.90
N VAL A 604 21.79 -6.10 -20.61
CA VAL A 604 21.08 -5.22 -19.69
C VAL A 604 21.65 -3.81 -19.77
N ASN A 605 20.86 -2.90 -20.34
CA ASN A 605 21.13 -1.46 -20.35
C ASN A 605 20.82 -0.85 -18.97
N ALA A 606 21.76 -1.00 -18.03
CA ALA A 606 21.68 -0.32 -16.73
C ALA A 606 21.81 1.20 -16.91
N TRP A 607 20.96 1.98 -16.25
CA TRP A 607 20.99 3.45 -16.35
C TRP A 607 22.16 4.05 -15.56
N GLU A 608 23.03 4.78 -16.25
CA GLU A 608 23.98 5.68 -15.58
C GLU A 608 23.22 6.87 -14.94
N GLY A 609 23.39 7.06 -13.64
CA GLY A 609 22.76 8.15 -12.86
C GLY A 609 21.40 7.80 -12.21
N GLY A 610 20.78 6.66 -12.55
CA GLY A 610 19.44 6.28 -12.09
C GLY A 610 18.31 6.92 -12.89
N CYS A 611 17.14 6.27 -12.92
CA CYS A 611 16.08 6.46 -13.93
C CYS A 611 15.28 7.78 -13.89
N ARG A 612 15.83 8.85 -13.30
CA ARG A 612 15.11 10.10 -13.01
C ARG A 612 15.77 11.38 -13.52
N ALA A 613 17.02 11.30 -13.99
CA ALA A 613 17.67 12.34 -14.81
C ALA A 613 18.80 11.80 -15.72
N GLY A 614 19.15 10.51 -15.63
CA GLY A 614 20.34 9.91 -16.25
C GLY A 614 20.47 10.11 -17.76
N GLY A 615 21.29 11.10 -18.14
CA GLY A 615 21.62 11.47 -19.53
C GLY A 615 20.93 12.73 -20.07
N ALA A 616 20.08 13.41 -19.28
CA ALA A 616 19.62 14.75 -19.62
C ALA A 616 20.81 15.73 -19.67
N ALA A 617 20.70 16.79 -20.46
CA ALA A 617 21.77 17.78 -20.63
C ALA A 617 21.92 18.76 -19.45
N TRP A 618 21.21 18.52 -18.35
CA TRP A 618 21.15 19.33 -17.14
C TRP A 618 21.08 18.42 -15.91
N GLU A 619 21.64 18.89 -14.79
CA GLU A 619 21.42 18.26 -13.48
C GLU A 619 20.03 18.66 -12.95
N SER A 620 19.37 17.77 -12.19
CA SER A 620 18.04 18.04 -11.64
C SER A 620 18.04 17.97 -10.12
N ASP A 621 17.69 19.09 -9.48
CA ASP A 621 17.58 19.20 -8.02
C ASP A 621 16.38 18.40 -7.46
N ALA A 622 15.44 17.97 -8.33
CA ALA A 622 14.28 17.19 -7.93
C ALA A 622 14.62 15.73 -7.59
N TYR A 623 15.69 15.15 -8.16
CA TYR A 623 15.94 13.72 -8.11
C TYR A 623 17.40 13.34 -7.78
N THR A 624 17.56 12.18 -7.14
CA THR A 624 18.84 11.52 -6.87
C THR A 624 18.82 10.07 -7.36
N ARG A 625 19.97 9.39 -7.38
CA ARG A 625 20.08 7.94 -7.66
C ARG A 625 19.17 7.10 -6.74
N THR A 626 18.82 7.61 -5.56
CA THR A 626 17.98 6.94 -4.57
C THR A 626 16.47 7.20 -4.72
N GLY A 627 16.04 8.28 -5.36
CA GLY A 627 14.62 8.63 -5.51
C GLY A 627 14.34 10.12 -5.76
N LEU A 628 13.11 10.55 -5.44
CA LEU A 628 12.68 11.95 -5.44
C LEU A 628 13.17 12.63 -4.15
N ASN A 629 13.76 13.82 -4.26
CA ASN A 629 14.36 14.54 -3.13
C ASN A 629 13.31 15.16 -2.18
N ASN A 630 12.11 15.44 -2.69
CA ASN A 630 10.98 15.95 -1.90
C ASN A 630 9.66 15.33 -2.38
N VAL A 631 9.14 14.37 -1.61
CA VAL A 631 7.85 13.70 -1.88
C VAL A 631 6.64 14.63 -1.73
N GLY A 632 6.78 15.78 -1.06
CA GLY A 632 5.72 16.79 -0.94
C GLY A 632 5.28 17.40 -2.28
N VAL A 633 6.12 17.32 -3.33
CA VAL A 633 5.77 17.72 -4.70
C VAL A 633 4.68 16.81 -5.29
N LEU A 634 4.47 15.61 -4.72
CA LEU A 634 3.43 14.65 -5.13
C LEU A 634 2.14 14.75 -4.30
N SER A 635 2.16 15.40 -3.12
CA SER A 635 1.16 15.16 -2.05
C SER A 635 -0.03 16.15 -1.98
N HIS A 636 -0.22 17.02 -2.96
CA HIS A 636 -1.32 18.00 -2.97
C HIS A 636 -2.11 18.00 -4.29
N SER A 637 -3.19 17.19 -4.39
CA SER A 637 -4.11 17.27 -5.54
C SER A 637 -5.57 16.83 -5.28
N LEU A 638 -5.93 16.34 -4.09
CA LEU A 638 -7.27 15.78 -3.80
C LEU A 638 -7.89 16.23 -2.46
N GLN A 639 -7.31 17.21 -1.77
CA GLN A 639 -7.76 17.67 -0.44
C GLN A 639 -8.49 19.04 -0.44
N GLU A 640 -8.78 19.65 -1.59
CA GLU A 640 -9.58 20.88 -1.61
C GLU A 640 -11.10 20.59 -1.62
N PRO A 641 -11.86 21.12 -0.65
CA PRO A 641 -13.32 21.19 -0.78
C PRO A 641 -13.69 22.23 -1.84
N VAL A 642 -14.56 21.86 -2.78
CA VAL A 642 -15.03 22.76 -3.84
C VAL A 642 -15.89 23.89 -3.26
N SER A 643 -15.24 24.99 -2.86
CA SER A 643 -15.91 26.21 -2.43
C SER A 643 -16.45 26.98 -3.64
N HIS A 644 -17.77 27.13 -3.72
CA HIS A 644 -18.44 27.89 -4.77
C HIS A 644 -17.90 29.33 -4.91
N SER A 645 -17.58 29.73 -6.14
CA SER A 645 -17.62 31.14 -6.56
C SER A 645 -18.62 31.30 -7.71
N LEU A 646 -19.77 31.93 -7.41
CA LEU A 646 -20.86 32.22 -8.35
C LEU A 646 -20.92 33.73 -8.63
N GLN A 647 -20.63 34.14 -9.87
CA GLN A 647 -21.07 35.39 -10.53
C GLN A 647 -21.06 35.11 -12.05
N GLU A 648 -22.06 35.42 -12.89
CA GLU A 648 -23.43 35.92 -12.69
C GLU A 648 -24.31 35.48 -13.93
N PRO A 649 -25.53 35.98 -14.28
CA PRO A 649 -26.63 35.09 -14.66
C PRO A 649 -27.17 35.22 -16.11
N ILE A 650 -27.77 34.15 -16.66
CA ILE A 650 -28.69 34.23 -17.81
C ILE A 650 -29.97 33.39 -17.59
N ALA A 651 -31.09 33.91 -18.10
CA ALA A 651 -32.45 33.62 -17.69
C ALA A 651 -33.12 32.36 -18.27
N ALA A 652 -34.12 31.92 -17.50
CA ALA A 652 -35.17 30.95 -17.78
C ALA A 652 -35.70 30.81 -19.23
N ARG A 653 -36.14 29.60 -19.56
CA ARG A 653 -37.33 29.33 -20.41
C ARG A 653 -37.92 27.95 -20.06
N GLY A 654 -39.15 27.95 -19.54
CA GLY A 654 -39.97 26.74 -19.49
C GLY A 654 -40.92 26.66 -20.69
N PHE A 655 -41.34 25.46 -21.06
CA PHE A 655 -42.59 25.24 -21.79
C PHE A 655 -43.22 23.92 -21.33
N SER A 656 -44.51 23.97 -20.99
CA SER A 656 -45.33 22.79 -20.77
C SER A 656 -46.09 22.44 -22.04
N THR A 657 -46.52 21.18 -22.15
CA THR A 657 -47.86 20.86 -22.66
C THR A 657 -48.42 19.64 -21.94
N SER A 658 -49.74 19.64 -21.78
CA SER A 658 -50.51 18.67 -21.00
C SER A 658 -51.60 18.02 -21.85
N THR A 659 -52.11 16.87 -21.42
CA THR A 659 -53.51 16.42 -21.61
C THR A 659 -53.77 15.21 -20.68
N ASN A 660 -54.67 15.26 -19.69
CA ASN A 660 -56.15 15.16 -19.75
C ASN A 660 -56.67 13.84 -20.37
N ALA A 661 -57.61 13.08 -19.77
CA ALA A 661 -58.36 13.26 -18.50
C ALA A 661 -59.12 12.00 -18.01
N ARG A 662 -59.31 11.91 -16.68
CA ARG A 662 -60.47 11.38 -15.89
C ARG A 662 -61.07 9.97 -16.16
N ARG A 663 -61.09 9.12 -15.12
CA ARG A 663 -62.34 8.60 -14.47
C ARG A 663 -62.15 7.93 -13.07
N SER A 664 -62.41 8.74 -12.03
CA SER A 664 -63.28 8.49 -10.85
C SER A 664 -63.22 7.23 -9.93
N PHE A 665 -63.15 7.51 -8.62
CA PHE A 665 -63.46 6.69 -7.41
C PHE A 665 -62.56 5.47 -7.11
N SER A 666 -62.22 5.15 -5.86
CA SER A 666 -62.72 5.61 -4.54
C SER A 666 -61.61 5.84 -3.50
N SER A 667 -61.96 6.46 -2.37
CA SER A 667 -61.08 6.76 -1.23
C SER A 667 -61.09 5.68 -0.15
N PHE A 668 -59.94 5.32 0.44
CA PHE A 668 -59.62 5.54 1.87
C PHE A 668 -58.19 5.06 2.23
N ALA A 669 -57.72 5.47 3.41
CA ALA A 669 -56.44 5.11 4.08
C ALA A 669 -55.15 5.73 3.52
N ARG A 670 -54.49 6.54 4.38
CA ARG A 670 -53.13 7.08 4.21
C ARG A 670 -52.12 6.10 4.81
N THR A 671 -50.97 5.96 4.18
CA THR A 671 -49.65 6.00 4.83
C THR A 671 -48.64 6.51 3.80
N GLY A 672 -47.89 7.56 4.14
CA GLY A 672 -46.82 8.07 3.28
C GLY A 672 -45.50 7.39 3.64
N VAL A 673 -44.72 6.99 2.64
CA VAL A 673 -43.33 6.57 2.85
C VAL A 673 -42.48 7.84 2.87
N SER A 674 -41.91 8.15 4.05
CA SER A 674 -40.95 9.24 4.22
C SER A 674 -39.57 8.83 3.73
N SER A 675 -38.87 9.76 3.06
CA SER A 675 -37.43 9.67 2.84
C SER A 675 -36.69 9.71 4.18
N GLY A 676 -36.24 8.56 4.68
CA GLY A 676 -35.55 8.45 5.95
C GLY A 676 -34.03 8.60 5.83
N ARG A 677 -33.44 9.54 6.56
CA ARG A 677 -32.05 9.38 7.03
C ARG A 677 -32.02 8.16 7.95
N ARG A 678 -31.06 7.24 7.79
CA ARG A 678 -30.78 6.23 8.83
C ARG A 678 -30.10 6.92 10.01
N GLN A 679 -30.67 6.74 11.20
CA GLN A 679 -29.96 6.89 12.48
C GLN A 679 -29.57 5.48 12.97
N PHE A 680 -28.58 5.39 13.86
CA PHE A 680 -28.24 4.18 14.60
C PHE A 680 -29.33 3.82 15.64
N SER A 681 -30.57 3.61 15.20
CA SER A 681 -31.78 3.59 16.04
C SER A 681 -32.00 2.30 16.86
N SER A 682 -30.92 1.58 17.20
CA SER A 682 -30.96 0.29 17.87
C SER A 682 -29.78 0.07 18.83
N VAL A 683 -29.22 1.15 19.39
CA VAL A 683 -28.09 1.09 20.34
C VAL A 683 -28.59 1.40 21.76
N SER A 684 -27.80 1.07 22.79
CA SER A 684 -28.18 1.20 24.19
C SER A 684 -28.48 2.64 24.64
N LEU A 685 -29.35 2.78 25.66
CA LEU A 685 -29.70 4.06 26.29
C LEU A 685 -28.47 4.86 26.79
N ALA A 686 -27.43 4.17 27.23
CA ALA A 686 -26.17 4.74 27.71
C ALA A 686 -25.42 5.54 26.64
N VAL A 687 -25.47 5.01 25.41
CA VAL A 687 -24.81 5.58 24.25
C VAL A 687 -25.57 6.80 23.76
N ASP A 688 -26.90 6.71 23.70
CA ASP A 688 -27.77 7.83 23.34
C ASP A 688 -27.58 9.04 24.28
N GLU A 689 -27.43 8.82 25.59
CA GLU A 689 -27.20 9.91 26.57
C GLU A 689 -25.86 10.64 26.35
N ALA A 690 -24.78 9.90 26.10
CA ALA A 690 -23.46 10.48 25.84
C ALA A 690 -23.42 11.29 24.54
N VAL A 691 -23.97 10.73 23.44
CA VAL A 691 -24.09 11.44 22.16
C VAL A 691 -24.95 12.70 22.31
N GLN A 692 -26.10 12.61 23.01
CA GLN A 692 -26.96 13.78 23.27
C GLN A 692 -26.26 14.85 24.13
N SER A 693 -25.49 14.44 25.15
CA SER A 693 -24.68 15.34 25.98
C SER A 693 -23.73 16.17 25.10
N ALA A 694 -22.93 15.52 24.25
CA ALA A 694 -22.01 16.18 23.33
C ALA A 694 -22.74 17.05 22.29
N THR A 695 -23.74 16.52 21.59
CA THR A 695 -24.52 17.28 20.59
C THR A 695 -25.21 18.51 21.20
N SER A 696 -25.66 18.44 22.45
CA SER A 696 -26.25 19.59 23.16
C SER A 696 -25.26 20.73 23.45
N CYS A 697 -23.96 20.46 23.35
CA CYS A 697 -22.86 21.41 23.48
C CYS A 697 -22.37 21.96 22.12
N GLY A 698 -22.95 21.50 21.00
CA GLY A 698 -22.60 21.94 19.65
C GLY A 698 -21.54 21.09 18.94
N PHE A 699 -21.17 19.93 19.50
CA PHE A 699 -20.35 18.93 18.82
C PHE A 699 -21.18 18.15 17.79
N ASP A 700 -20.51 17.63 16.76
CA ASP A 700 -21.15 16.87 15.68
C ASP A 700 -21.48 15.42 16.08
N GLU A 701 -21.94 14.62 15.11
CA GLU A 701 -22.34 13.23 15.36
C GLU A 701 -21.12 12.35 15.68
N HIS A 702 -20.01 12.46 14.95
CA HIS A 702 -18.78 11.69 15.17
C HIS A 702 -18.12 12.06 16.49
N GLU A 703 -17.98 13.35 16.76
CA GLU A 703 -17.50 13.90 18.04
C GLU A 703 -18.39 13.40 19.20
N GLY A 704 -19.70 13.29 18.99
CA GLY A 704 -20.63 12.69 19.95
C GLY A 704 -20.36 11.20 20.19
N TRP A 705 -20.17 10.41 19.14
CA TRP A 705 -19.87 8.97 19.24
C TRP A 705 -18.52 8.68 19.90
N LEU A 706 -17.53 9.56 19.77
CA LEU A 706 -16.27 9.46 20.50
C LEU A 706 -16.45 9.54 22.03
N THR A 707 -17.52 10.17 22.53
CA THR A 707 -17.80 10.24 23.99
C THR A 707 -18.56 9.03 24.53
N ALA A 708 -19.23 8.26 23.67
CA ALA A 708 -20.13 7.17 24.06
C ALA A 708 -19.41 5.88 24.47
N GLY A 709 -20.05 5.04 25.30
CA GLY A 709 -19.48 3.74 25.70
C GLY A 709 -18.22 3.85 26.57
N GLY A 710 -18.20 4.85 27.45
CA GLY A 710 -17.31 4.99 28.61
C GLY A 710 -18.16 5.26 29.87
N ASP A 711 -17.55 5.83 30.92
CA ASP A 711 -18.26 6.19 32.16
C ASP A 711 -18.59 7.71 32.28
N ASP A 712 -19.11 8.13 33.44
CA ASP A 712 -19.49 9.51 33.78
C ASP A 712 -18.40 10.55 33.50
N ARG A 713 -17.12 10.15 33.53
CA ARG A 713 -15.97 11.02 33.35
C ARG A 713 -15.78 11.43 31.89
N ASN A 714 -16.37 10.69 30.94
CA ASN A 714 -16.34 11.01 29.51
C ASN A 714 -17.48 11.95 29.05
N LEU A 715 -18.55 12.06 29.84
CA LEU A 715 -19.72 12.90 29.52
C LEU A 715 -19.33 14.39 29.45
N VAL A 716 -19.85 15.08 28.44
CA VAL A 716 -19.54 16.50 28.17
C VAL A 716 -20.48 17.39 28.96
N LYS A 717 -19.91 18.31 29.74
CA LYS A 717 -20.67 19.25 30.57
C LYS A 717 -21.06 20.49 29.78
N LYS A 718 -22.35 20.80 29.76
CA LYS A 718 -22.91 21.93 28.99
C LYS A 718 -22.39 23.29 29.44
N GLU A 719 -21.99 23.40 30.70
CA GLU A 719 -21.45 24.62 31.31
C GLU A 719 -20.02 24.94 30.81
N THR A 720 -19.27 23.92 30.38
CA THR A 720 -17.83 24.06 30.03
C THR A 720 -17.47 23.59 28.64
N GLY A 721 -18.38 22.93 27.91
CA GLY A 721 -18.10 22.32 26.61
C GLY A 721 -17.05 21.20 26.64
N THR A 722 -16.77 20.65 27.82
CA THR A 722 -15.66 19.69 28.05
C THR A 722 -16.07 18.59 29.03
N ASN A 723 -15.32 17.49 29.03
CA ASN A 723 -15.51 16.39 29.98
C ASN A 723 -14.91 16.72 31.37
N LYS A 724 -14.95 15.75 32.30
CA LYS A 724 -14.44 15.91 33.70
C LYS A 724 -12.94 16.22 33.79
N TYR A 725 -12.20 16.07 32.69
CA TYR A 725 -10.76 16.36 32.56
C TYR A 725 -10.47 17.65 31.78
N HIS A 726 -11.47 18.49 31.49
CA HIS A 726 -11.35 19.69 30.65
C HIS A 726 -10.90 19.42 29.20
N CYS A 727 -11.14 18.21 28.69
CA CYS A 727 -10.88 17.85 27.29
C CYS A 727 -12.17 17.87 26.47
N ALA A 728 -12.06 18.20 25.17
CA ALA A 728 -13.13 18.13 24.19
C ALA A 728 -12.95 16.87 23.30
N PRO A 729 -14.02 16.34 22.67
CA PRO A 729 -13.95 15.17 21.79
C PRO A 729 -13.35 15.44 20.39
N ARG A 730 -12.44 16.42 20.28
CA ARG A 730 -11.83 16.88 19.02
C ARG A 730 -10.39 17.37 19.26
N PRO A 731 -9.53 17.43 18.22
CA PRO A 731 -8.14 17.87 18.38
C PRO A 731 -8.00 19.27 18.97
N ILE A 732 -6.82 19.54 19.57
CA ILE A 732 -6.41 20.89 19.96
C ILE A 732 -6.37 21.82 18.74
N GLU A 733 -6.60 23.11 18.98
CA GLU A 733 -6.47 24.16 17.97
C GLU A 733 -5.00 24.55 17.77
N ASP A 734 -4.64 25.07 16.60
CA ASP A 734 -3.27 25.48 16.31
C ASP A 734 -2.79 26.58 17.28
N GLY A 735 -1.58 26.42 17.82
CA GLY A 735 -1.02 27.29 18.87
C GLY A 735 -1.40 26.92 20.30
N GLN A 736 -2.20 25.86 20.52
CA GLN A 736 -2.36 25.24 21.84
C GLN A 736 -1.29 24.16 22.04
N ILE A 737 -0.87 23.92 23.29
CA ILE A 737 0.18 22.94 23.61
C ILE A 737 -0.43 21.79 24.42
N PHE A 738 -0.12 20.54 24.04
CA PHE A 738 -0.61 19.36 24.76
C PHE A 738 0.55 18.48 25.28
N ARG A 739 0.55 18.26 26.60
CA ARG A 739 1.47 17.40 27.37
C ARG A 739 0.72 16.65 28.50
N GLY A 740 -0.52 16.23 28.22
CA GLY A 740 -1.47 15.62 29.17
C GLY A 740 -1.51 14.09 29.22
N SER A 741 -0.62 13.40 28.49
CA SER A 741 -0.69 11.97 28.12
C SER A 741 -0.55 10.94 29.25
N CYS A 742 -0.55 11.36 30.51
CA CYS A 742 -0.66 10.50 31.69
C CYS A 742 -2.08 10.50 32.31
N THR A 743 -2.97 11.37 31.85
CA THR A 743 -4.28 11.64 32.47
C THR A 743 -5.44 11.40 31.51
N CYS A 744 -5.59 12.23 30.50
CA CYS A 744 -6.70 12.28 29.56
C CYS A 744 -6.20 12.97 28.29
N ASN A 745 -6.62 12.49 27.12
CA ASN A 745 -6.21 13.06 25.84
C ASN A 745 -7.42 13.59 25.08
N VAL A 746 -7.21 14.63 24.29
CA VAL A 746 -8.04 14.90 23.13
C VAL A 746 -7.60 13.98 21.98
N PRO A 747 -8.46 13.68 20.98
CA PRO A 747 -8.02 12.99 19.77
C PRO A 747 -6.85 13.74 19.10
N THR A 748 -5.78 13.05 18.71
CA THR A 748 -4.75 13.65 17.83
C THR A 748 -5.33 13.92 16.44
N LYS A 749 -4.72 14.81 15.65
CA LYS A 749 -5.21 15.07 14.27
C LYS A 749 -5.24 13.77 13.43
N ARG A 750 -4.20 12.93 13.58
CA ARG A 750 -4.09 11.60 12.97
C ARG A 750 -5.20 10.64 13.44
N GLY A 751 -5.37 10.50 14.76
CA GLY A 751 -6.36 9.59 15.35
C GLY A 751 -7.80 10.01 15.08
N TYR A 752 -8.08 11.33 15.09
CA TYR A 752 -9.38 11.88 14.71
C TYR A 752 -9.75 11.47 13.28
N GLY A 753 -8.85 11.69 12.31
CA GLY A 753 -9.06 11.29 10.91
C GLY A 753 -9.31 9.79 10.73
N ALA A 754 -8.52 8.93 11.39
CA ALA A 754 -8.71 7.49 11.36
C ALA A 754 -10.08 7.06 11.92
N SER A 755 -10.47 7.62 13.07
CA SER A 755 -11.78 7.34 13.69
C SER A 755 -12.96 7.86 12.86
N GLN A 756 -12.82 9.00 12.16
CA GLN A 756 -13.85 9.53 11.26
C GLN A 756 -14.08 8.57 10.08
N VAL A 757 -13.00 8.06 9.47
CA VAL A 757 -13.09 7.07 8.38
C VAL A 757 -13.77 5.79 8.85
N LEU A 758 -13.49 5.30 10.06
CA LEU A 758 -14.18 4.16 10.63
C LEU A 758 -15.67 4.45 10.92
N PHE A 759 -15.98 5.64 11.45
CA PHE A 759 -17.35 6.05 11.72
C PHE A 759 -18.21 6.08 10.45
N ASP A 760 -17.71 6.65 9.36
CA ASP A 760 -18.42 6.69 8.08
C ASP A 760 -18.61 5.29 7.49
N LYS A 761 -17.62 4.39 7.63
CA LYS A 761 -17.77 2.95 7.27
C LYS A 761 -18.87 2.26 8.08
N LEU A 762 -18.85 2.39 9.41
CA LEU A 762 -19.85 1.78 10.30
C LEU A 762 -21.27 2.33 10.06
N LYS A 763 -21.37 3.62 9.71
CA LYS A 763 -22.64 4.28 9.35
C LYS A 763 -23.21 3.84 8.00
N ALA A 764 -22.34 3.46 7.06
CA ALA A 764 -22.71 2.92 5.75
C ALA A 764 -23.03 1.41 5.78
N ALA A 765 -22.66 0.69 6.84
CA ALA A 765 -22.81 -0.76 6.94
C ALA A 765 -24.28 -1.22 6.79
N SER A 766 -24.48 -2.31 6.06
CA SER A 766 -25.78 -2.98 5.95
C SER A 766 -26.11 -3.83 7.18
N ASP A 767 -25.08 -4.42 7.78
CA ASP A 767 -25.11 -5.15 9.04
C ASP A 767 -24.04 -4.53 9.96
N LEU A 768 -24.47 -3.98 11.08
CA LEU A 768 -23.60 -3.29 12.04
C LEU A 768 -22.91 -4.27 13.00
N ASP A 769 -23.55 -5.40 13.30
CA ASP A 769 -23.01 -6.40 14.23
C ASP A 769 -21.85 -7.15 13.57
N GLU A 770 -22.03 -7.57 12.31
CA GLU A 770 -20.95 -8.16 11.50
C GLU A 770 -19.81 -7.16 11.27
N ALA A 771 -20.12 -5.90 10.95
CA ALA A 771 -19.11 -4.87 10.75
C ALA A 771 -18.27 -4.62 12.01
N LEU A 772 -18.89 -4.53 13.19
CA LEU A 772 -18.17 -4.32 14.46
C LEU A 772 -17.37 -5.55 14.91
N GLN A 773 -17.86 -6.77 14.67
CA GLN A 773 -17.08 -7.98 14.92
C GLN A 773 -15.76 -7.94 14.14
N ASN A 774 -15.86 -7.71 12.82
CA ASN A 774 -14.69 -7.60 11.94
C ASN A 774 -13.73 -6.47 12.36
N VAL A 775 -14.25 -5.34 12.85
CA VAL A 775 -13.44 -4.23 13.36
C VAL A 775 -12.68 -4.61 14.62
N PHE A 776 -13.32 -5.25 15.61
CA PHE A 776 -12.60 -5.67 16.82
C PHE A 776 -11.61 -6.82 16.55
N ASP A 777 -11.87 -7.69 15.57
CA ASP A 777 -10.90 -8.69 15.10
C ASP A 777 -9.66 -8.04 14.44
N ASP A 778 -9.86 -7.05 13.56
CA ASP A 778 -8.78 -6.25 12.98
C ASP A 778 -7.97 -5.49 14.04
N GLN A 779 -8.66 -4.82 14.97
CA GLN A 779 -8.01 -4.04 16.02
C GLN A 779 -7.19 -4.91 16.98
N ARG A 780 -7.69 -6.08 17.40
CA ARG A 780 -6.89 -7.05 18.18
C ARG A 780 -5.62 -7.46 17.45
N LYS A 781 -5.73 -7.78 16.16
CA LYS A 781 -4.60 -8.18 15.32
C LYS A 781 -3.58 -7.04 15.20
N ARG A 782 -4.00 -5.81 14.92
CA ARG A 782 -3.12 -4.65 14.79
C ARG A 782 -2.44 -4.26 16.11
N VAL A 783 -3.13 -4.42 17.25
CA VAL A 783 -2.49 -4.29 18.58
C VAL A 783 -1.39 -5.34 18.75
N ALA A 784 -1.65 -6.60 18.37
CA ALA A 784 -0.68 -7.67 18.49
C ALA A 784 0.55 -7.48 17.60
N GLU A 785 0.34 -7.07 16.33
CA GLU A 785 1.42 -6.75 15.38
C GLU A 785 2.23 -5.52 15.83
N THR A 786 1.57 -4.49 16.36
CA THR A 786 2.24 -3.24 16.76
C THR A 786 3.05 -3.37 18.05
N LEU A 787 2.65 -4.27 18.95
CA LEU A 787 3.37 -4.60 20.19
C LEU A 787 4.33 -5.79 20.03
N ASP A 788 4.50 -6.34 18.82
CA ASP A 788 5.36 -7.50 18.52
C ASP A 788 5.12 -8.67 19.50
N LEU A 789 3.85 -9.03 19.70
CA LEU A 789 3.44 -10.02 20.68
C LEU A 789 3.86 -11.44 20.26
N PRO A 790 4.37 -12.28 21.18
CA PRO A 790 4.72 -13.67 20.89
C PRO A 790 3.55 -14.53 20.40
N ASP A 791 3.82 -15.43 19.44
CA ASP A 791 2.85 -16.36 18.84
C ASP A 791 1.99 -17.12 19.86
N GLY A 792 0.69 -16.81 19.88
CA GLY A 792 -0.32 -17.42 20.74
C GLY A 792 -0.69 -16.59 21.97
N CYS A 793 -0.14 -15.39 22.13
CA CYS A 793 -0.74 -14.38 23.00
C CYS A 793 -2.05 -13.87 22.38
N GLU A 794 -3.03 -13.55 23.22
CA GLU A 794 -4.37 -13.10 22.81
C GLU A 794 -4.66 -11.72 23.40
N VAL A 795 -5.43 -10.90 22.71
CA VAL A 795 -5.79 -9.53 23.15
C VAL A 795 -7.28 -9.45 23.42
N ILE A 796 -7.67 -8.96 24.59
CA ILE A 796 -9.05 -8.57 24.93
C ILE A 796 -9.14 -7.06 24.81
N ILE A 797 -10.15 -6.54 24.12
CA ILE A 797 -10.46 -5.11 24.07
C ILE A 797 -11.41 -4.77 25.24
N CYS A 798 -11.23 -3.64 25.92
CA CYS A 798 -12.11 -3.24 27.02
C CYS A 798 -12.28 -1.71 27.12
N PRO A 799 -13.35 -1.22 27.78
CA PRO A 799 -13.64 0.21 27.79
C PRO A 799 -12.54 1.08 28.42
N SER A 800 -11.87 0.67 29.49
CA SER A 800 -10.70 1.40 30.02
C SER A 800 -9.76 0.50 30.83
N GLY A 801 -8.59 1.01 31.18
CA GLY A 801 -7.70 0.32 32.13
C GLY A 801 -8.33 0.06 33.50
N SER A 802 -9.31 0.87 33.95
CA SER A 802 -10.05 0.57 35.19
C SER A 802 -11.17 -0.46 34.99
N ASP A 803 -11.62 -0.71 33.76
CA ASP A 803 -12.56 -1.79 33.44
C ASP A 803 -11.82 -3.12 33.13
N ALA A 804 -10.55 -3.02 32.73
CA ALA A 804 -9.65 -4.16 32.49
C ALA A 804 -9.46 -5.02 33.76
N GLU A 805 -9.45 -4.39 34.93
CA GLU A 805 -9.30 -4.98 36.27
C GLU A 805 -10.24 -6.16 36.58
N TYR A 806 -11.45 -6.15 36.02
CA TYR A 806 -12.41 -7.24 36.25
C TYR A 806 -11.99 -8.55 35.55
N LEU A 807 -11.21 -8.46 34.46
CA LEU A 807 -10.85 -9.61 33.63
C LEU A 807 -9.85 -10.55 34.31
N PRO A 808 -8.74 -10.10 34.94
CA PRO A 808 -7.88 -10.97 35.73
C PRO A 808 -8.61 -11.76 36.81
N ILE A 809 -9.59 -11.15 37.50
CA ILE A 809 -10.39 -11.83 38.54
C ILE A 809 -11.28 -12.91 37.92
N ALA A 810 -11.91 -12.64 36.77
CA ALA A 810 -12.71 -13.63 36.05
C ALA A 810 -11.86 -14.79 35.48
N ILE A 811 -10.67 -14.46 34.92
CA ILE A 811 -9.70 -15.44 34.41
C ILE A 811 -9.15 -16.30 35.54
N ALA A 812 -8.79 -15.71 36.69
CA ALA A 812 -8.31 -16.43 37.87
C ALA A 812 -9.30 -17.52 38.32
N ARG A 813 -10.62 -17.30 38.26
CA ARG A 813 -11.63 -18.33 38.56
C ARG A 813 -11.57 -19.54 37.62
N VAL A 814 -11.20 -19.35 36.35
CA VAL A 814 -11.08 -20.43 35.36
C VAL A 814 -9.77 -21.21 35.53
N LEU A 815 -8.70 -20.54 35.98
CA LEU A 815 -7.38 -21.15 36.17
C LEU A 815 -7.27 -21.99 37.46
N GLN A 816 -8.26 -21.93 38.36
CA GLN A 816 -8.30 -22.79 39.56
C GLN A 816 -8.43 -24.27 39.15
N PRO A 817 -7.59 -25.19 39.66
CA PRO A 817 -7.73 -26.63 39.40
C PRO A 817 -9.11 -27.15 39.76
N GLU A 818 -9.66 -28.12 39.02
CA GLU A 818 -11.02 -28.66 39.24
C GLU A 818 -11.29 -29.04 40.71
N THR A 819 -10.28 -29.63 41.37
CA THR A 819 -10.32 -30.07 42.78
C THR A 819 -10.33 -28.93 43.81
N GLN A 820 -10.17 -27.68 43.36
CA GLN A 820 -10.00 -26.47 44.15
C GLN A 820 -10.86 -25.29 43.62
N THR A 821 -11.84 -25.58 42.78
CA THR A 821 -12.74 -24.57 42.19
C THR A 821 -13.60 -23.87 43.26
N GLY A 822 -13.75 -22.55 43.13
CA GLY A 822 -14.51 -21.72 44.07
C GLY A 822 -13.71 -21.23 45.28
N ARG A 823 -12.37 -21.24 45.22
CA ARG A 823 -11.54 -20.57 46.22
C ARG A 823 -11.77 -19.06 46.18
N LYS A 824 -11.77 -18.44 47.37
CA LYS A 824 -11.73 -16.99 47.52
C LYS A 824 -10.51 -16.43 46.81
N ILE A 825 -10.71 -15.40 45.99
CA ILE A 825 -9.61 -14.68 45.33
C ILE A 825 -9.10 -13.60 46.27
N VAL A 826 -7.78 -13.51 46.41
CA VAL A 826 -7.09 -12.44 47.15
C VAL A 826 -6.26 -11.65 46.14
N ASN A 827 -6.74 -10.48 45.74
CA ASN A 827 -6.09 -9.61 44.77
C ASN A 827 -5.17 -8.63 45.49
N ILE A 828 -3.87 -8.87 45.44
CA ILE A 828 -2.85 -8.09 46.15
C ILE A 828 -2.33 -7.03 45.18
N VAL A 829 -2.79 -5.78 45.37
CA VAL A 829 -2.49 -4.68 44.46
C VAL A 829 -1.43 -3.77 45.08
N THR A 830 -0.25 -3.81 44.48
CA THR A 830 0.84 -2.90 44.78
C THR A 830 0.50 -1.47 44.37
N GLN A 831 1.13 -0.49 45.02
CA GLN A 831 1.14 0.92 44.64
C GLN A 831 -0.24 1.55 44.34
N LEU A 832 -1.34 1.11 44.95
CA LEU A 832 -2.72 1.38 44.51
C LEU A 832 -3.10 2.86 44.23
N ARG A 833 -2.44 3.83 44.87
CA ARG A 833 -2.67 5.27 44.60
C ARG A 833 -2.07 5.76 43.27
N GLU A 834 -1.12 5.01 42.72
CA GLU A 834 -0.43 5.26 41.46
C GLU A 834 -1.23 4.83 40.22
N ILE A 835 -2.22 3.94 40.36
CA ILE A 835 -3.08 3.46 39.25
C ILE A 835 -4.37 4.26 39.10
N GLY A 836 -5.20 3.96 38.09
CA GLY A 836 -6.44 4.69 37.80
C GLY A 836 -7.35 4.86 39.03
N ALA A 837 -8.00 6.02 39.19
CA ALA A 837 -8.85 6.27 40.36
C ALA A 837 -10.08 5.34 40.45
N GLY A 838 -10.48 4.71 39.33
CA GLY A 838 -11.48 3.64 39.30
C GLY A 838 -10.90 2.23 39.47
N SER A 839 -9.60 2.04 39.27
CA SER A 839 -8.97 0.72 39.26
C SER A 839 -9.02 0.04 40.63
N ALA A 840 -8.86 0.81 41.72
CA ALA A 840 -8.94 0.30 43.09
C ALA A 840 -10.27 -0.41 43.43
N PRO A 841 -11.44 0.24 43.31
CA PRO A 841 -12.73 -0.45 43.45
C PRO A 841 -12.92 -1.58 42.42
N SER A 842 -12.50 -1.44 41.16
CA SER A 842 -12.64 -2.52 40.18
C SER A 842 -11.84 -3.78 40.53
N ALA A 843 -10.61 -3.61 41.02
CA ALA A 843 -9.74 -4.69 41.51
C ALA A 843 -10.32 -5.41 42.75
N ALA A 844 -11.25 -4.75 43.45
CA ALA A 844 -12.05 -5.32 44.54
C ALA A 844 -13.43 -5.85 44.08
N GLY A 845 -13.71 -5.90 42.77
CA GLY A 845 -14.98 -6.38 42.24
C GLY A 845 -16.16 -5.39 42.31
N LYS A 846 -15.88 -4.09 42.53
CA LYS A 846 -16.87 -3.06 42.83
C LYS A 846 -17.04 -2.06 41.69
N PHE A 847 -18.27 -1.62 41.48
CA PHE A 847 -18.54 -0.48 40.59
C PHE A 847 -17.85 0.77 41.16
N PHE A 848 -17.07 1.44 40.32
CA PHE A 848 -16.32 2.66 40.70
C PHE A 848 -17.01 3.96 40.25
N SER A 849 -17.99 3.85 39.38
CA SER A 849 -18.84 4.92 38.87
C SER A 849 -20.29 4.45 38.91
N ASP A 850 -21.21 5.38 39.12
CA ASP A 850 -22.66 5.15 38.98
C ASP A 850 -23.08 4.99 37.51
N TYR A 851 -22.13 4.88 36.57
CA TYR A 851 -22.34 4.75 35.13
C TYR A 851 -21.42 3.68 34.53
N ALA A 852 -21.96 2.74 33.74
CA ALA A 852 -21.21 1.68 33.08
C ALA A 852 -21.42 1.67 31.54
N PRO A 853 -20.39 1.30 30.75
CA PRO A 853 -20.34 1.55 29.30
C PRO A 853 -21.53 1.07 28.45
N LEU A 854 -22.10 -0.10 28.76
CA LEU A 854 -23.15 -0.74 27.93
C LEU A 854 -24.58 -0.62 28.49
N ILE A 855 -24.73 -0.07 29.69
CA ILE A 855 -26.03 0.01 30.41
C ILE A 855 -26.36 1.41 30.92
N GLY A 856 -25.38 2.30 31.01
CA GLY A 856 -25.56 3.67 31.48
C GLY A 856 -25.61 3.69 32.99
N LYS A 857 -26.58 4.40 33.56
CA LYS A 857 -26.69 4.51 35.02
C LYS A 857 -26.84 3.13 35.67
N VAL A 858 -25.90 2.79 36.55
CA VAL A 858 -25.90 1.57 37.38
C VAL A 858 -27.10 1.59 38.34
N PRO A 859 -27.77 0.45 38.60
CA PRO A 859 -28.91 0.39 39.53
C PRO A 859 -28.57 0.88 40.94
N ASP A 860 -29.41 1.74 41.50
CA ASP A 860 -29.21 2.33 42.83
C ASP A 860 -29.05 1.24 43.92
N GLY A 861 -27.91 1.26 44.63
CA GLY A 861 -27.59 0.33 45.71
C GLY A 861 -26.76 -0.90 45.31
N LEU A 862 -26.38 -1.05 44.03
CA LEU A 862 -25.51 -2.13 43.56
C LEU A 862 -24.02 -1.75 43.70
N ALA A 863 -23.36 -2.21 44.76
CA ALA A 863 -21.95 -1.87 45.05
C ALA A 863 -20.92 -2.81 44.38
N SER A 864 -21.24 -4.10 44.24
CA SER A 864 -20.38 -5.12 43.62
C SER A 864 -21.01 -5.66 42.35
N LEU A 865 -20.17 -6.08 41.41
CA LEU A 865 -20.60 -6.86 40.25
C LEU A 865 -21.09 -8.24 40.71
N ASN A 866 -22.10 -8.80 40.03
CA ASN A 866 -22.55 -10.17 40.30
C ASN A 866 -21.40 -11.16 40.06
N GLY A 867 -21.16 -12.06 41.02
CA GLY A 867 -20.01 -12.97 40.96
C GLY A 867 -18.66 -12.31 41.27
N PHE A 868 -18.66 -11.15 41.92
CA PHE A 868 -17.46 -10.47 42.45
C PHE A 868 -17.71 -9.92 43.88
N HIS A 869 -18.46 -10.66 44.70
CA HIS A 869 -18.85 -10.22 46.05
C HIS A 869 -17.68 -10.30 47.06
N GLU A 870 -17.72 -9.53 48.15
CA GLU A 870 -16.62 -9.41 49.14
C GLU A 870 -16.28 -10.72 49.87
N ASP A 871 -17.21 -11.67 49.92
CA ASP A 871 -16.99 -13.03 50.41
C ASP A 871 -16.22 -13.91 49.41
N GLU A 872 -16.30 -13.60 48.11
CA GLU A 872 -15.60 -14.31 47.03
C GLU A 872 -14.29 -13.63 46.59
N VAL A 873 -14.17 -12.31 46.70
CA VAL A 873 -13.01 -11.50 46.29
C VAL A 873 -12.58 -10.59 47.43
N CYS A 874 -11.30 -10.60 47.78
CA CYS A 874 -10.68 -9.67 48.73
C CYS A 874 -9.57 -8.89 48.03
N GLU A 875 -9.64 -7.57 48.01
CA GLU A 875 -8.50 -6.72 47.63
C GLU A 875 -7.60 -6.49 48.85
N ILE A 876 -6.28 -6.43 48.63
CA ILE A 876 -5.29 -6.03 49.63
C ILE A 876 -4.35 -5.01 48.98
N SER A 877 -4.48 -3.76 49.42
CA SER A 877 -3.66 -2.65 48.95
C SER A 877 -2.33 -2.57 49.68
N ILE A 878 -1.22 -2.52 48.93
CA ILE A 878 0.09 -2.13 49.46
C ILE A 878 0.38 -0.69 49.03
N PRO A 879 0.62 0.25 49.95
CA PRO A 879 0.83 1.65 49.60
C PRO A 879 2.18 1.84 48.91
N ALA A 880 2.20 2.65 47.84
CA ALA A 880 3.42 3.06 47.13
C ALA A 880 4.45 3.78 48.03
N ARG A 881 3.94 4.50 49.05
CA ARG A 881 4.71 5.43 49.87
C ARG A 881 4.22 5.44 51.32
N THR A 882 5.12 5.74 52.24
CA THR A 882 4.81 6.09 53.63
C THR A 882 4.16 7.47 53.72
N PRO A 883 3.51 7.85 54.86
CA PRO A 883 2.85 9.16 54.99
C PRO A 883 3.76 10.39 54.78
N ASP A 884 5.06 10.25 55.06
CA ASP A 884 6.11 11.25 54.82
C ASP A 884 6.66 11.25 53.37
N GLY A 885 6.15 10.36 52.51
CA GLY A 885 6.41 10.35 51.05
C GLY A 885 7.55 9.45 50.58
N ALA A 886 8.24 8.75 51.48
CA ALA A 886 9.28 7.79 51.13
C ALA A 886 8.69 6.54 50.44
N VAL A 887 9.39 6.01 49.44
CA VAL A 887 8.95 4.84 48.65
C VAL A 887 9.00 3.57 49.51
N VAL A 888 7.98 2.73 49.36
CA VAL A 888 7.88 1.39 49.98
C VAL A 888 8.24 0.32 48.94
N ASP A 889 9.04 -0.68 49.33
CA ASP A 889 9.25 -1.90 48.54
C ASP A 889 8.03 -2.82 48.65
N ALA A 890 7.06 -2.62 47.76
CA ALA A 890 5.82 -3.38 47.75
C ALA A 890 5.98 -4.83 47.27
N SER A 891 7.03 -5.14 46.48
CA SER A 891 7.25 -6.48 45.92
C SER A 891 7.50 -7.54 47.01
N ALA A 892 8.27 -7.19 48.05
CA ALA A 892 8.56 -8.10 49.16
C ALA A 892 7.31 -8.38 50.02
N GLU A 893 6.49 -7.37 50.28
CA GLU A 893 5.24 -7.50 51.04
C GLU A 893 4.17 -8.26 50.24
N ALA A 894 4.07 -8.01 48.93
CA ALA A 894 3.15 -8.72 48.05
C ALA A 894 3.44 -10.23 48.00
N SER A 895 4.71 -10.60 47.91
CA SER A 895 5.15 -12.01 47.91
C SER A 895 4.75 -12.72 49.20
N LYS A 896 4.99 -12.09 50.36
CA LYS A 896 4.59 -12.61 51.68
C LYS A 896 3.07 -12.77 51.81
N LEU A 897 2.30 -11.78 51.37
CA LEU A 897 0.83 -11.82 51.40
C LEU A 897 0.28 -12.91 50.47
N ALA A 898 0.94 -13.20 49.35
CA ALA A 898 0.56 -14.28 48.44
C ALA A 898 0.80 -15.66 49.05
N GLU A 899 1.92 -15.85 49.76
CA GLU A 899 2.19 -17.06 50.55
C GLU A 899 1.13 -17.23 51.65
N GLU A 900 0.84 -16.19 52.43
CA GLU A 900 -0.21 -16.21 53.46
C GLU A 900 -1.61 -16.51 52.88
N ALA A 901 -1.94 -16.00 51.69
CA ALA A 901 -3.20 -16.31 51.01
C ALA A 901 -3.30 -17.80 50.62
N LEU A 902 -2.21 -18.39 50.12
CA LEU A 902 -2.14 -19.82 49.77
C LEU A 902 -2.25 -20.72 51.00
N GLU A 903 -1.56 -20.39 52.10
CA GLU A 903 -1.66 -21.12 53.37
C GLU A 903 -3.09 -21.11 53.93
N ASN A 904 -3.80 -19.99 53.77
CA ASN A 904 -5.21 -19.84 54.12
C ASN A 904 -6.19 -20.45 53.10
N GLY A 905 -5.70 -21.15 52.07
CA GLY A 905 -6.52 -21.84 51.08
C GLY A 905 -7.22 -20.94 50.07
N SER A 906 -6.81 -19.68 49.96
CA SER A 906 -7.27 -18.73 48.94
C SER A 906 -6.43 -18.83 47.66
N TYR A 907 -6.87 -18.15 46.60
CA TYR A 907 -6.13 -18.03 45.35
C TYR A 907 -5.57 -16.59 45.23
N PRO A 908 -4.25 -16.36 45.32
CA PRO A 908 -3.68 -15.04 45.16
C PRO A 908 -3.57 -14.60 43.69
N ILE A 909 -3.96 -13.36 43.43
CA ILE A 909 -3.50 -12.58 42.28
C ILE A 909 -2.44 -11.62 42.81
N ILE A 910 -1.26 -11.61 42.19
CA ILE A 910 -0.18 -10.68 42.53
C ILE A 910 -0.18 -9.61 41.45
N HIS A 911 -0.66 -8.41 41.79
CA HIS A 911 -0.87 -7.32 40.86
C HIS A 911 0.18 -6.22 41.08
N GLY A 912 1.17 -6.19 40.18
CA GLY A 912 2.31 -5.27 40.15
C GLY A 912 2.03 -4.05 39.27
N VAL A 913 2.54 -2.88 39.65
CA VAL A 913 2.33 -1.63 38.89
C VAL A 913 3.60 -1.21 38.18
N PHE A 914 3.52 -1.10 36.85
CA PHE A 914 4.63 -0.65 36.01
C PHE A 914 4.44 0.81 35.56
N GLY A 915 5.27 1.70 36.10
CA GLY A 915 5.33 3.11 35.69
C GLY A 915 4.05 3.85 36.05
N GLY A 916 3.78 3.99 37.35
CA GLY A 916 2.58 4.61 37.91
C GLY A 916 2.38 6.10 37.57
N LYS A 917 1.34 6.73 38.13
CA LYS A 917 1.05 8.17 37.95
C LYS A 917 2.24 9.09 38.19
N THR A 918 3.09 8.78 39.17
CA THR A 918 4.31 9.52 39.54
C THR A 918 5.58 9.00 38.86
N GLY A 919 5.47 7.94 38.05
CA GLY A 919 6.60 7.22 37.47
C GLY A 919 7.17 6.11 38.35
N LEU A 920 6.52 5.77 39.47
CA LEU A 920 7.02 4.70 40.34
C LEU A 920 6.88 3.31 39.67
N ILE A 921 7.86 2.44 39.88
CA ILE A 921 7.93 1.08 39.33
C ILE A 921 8.24 0.13 40.49
N ASP A 922 7.56 -1.02 40.57
CA ASP A 922 7.91 -2.07 41.54
C ASP A 922 9.30 -2.67 41.24
N ALA A 923 10.05 -3.02 42.29
CA ALA A 923 11.41 -3.56 42.16
C ALA A 923 11.45 -4.93 41.45
N VAL A 924 10.36 -5.71 41.54
CA VAL A 924 10.16 -6.98 40.84
C VAL A 924 8.72 -7.03 40.32
N MET A 925 8.56 -7.27 39.02
CA MET A 925 7.26 -7.52 38.39
C MET A 925 6.77 -8.94 38.72
N PRO A 926 5.47 -9.15 38.96
CA PRO A 926 4.94 -10.46 39.32
C PRO A 926 4.95 -11.44 38.14
N GLY A 927 5.13 -12.72 38.46
CA GLY A 927 4.99 -13.87 37.55
C GLY A 927 3.85 -14.80 37.99
N SER A 928 3.22 -15.48 37.04
CA SER A 928 2.23 -16.53 37.34
C SER A 928 2.91 -17.84 37.76
N THR A 929 2.37 -18.55 38.74
CA THR A 929 2.92 -19.84 39.18
C THR A 929 2.15 -21.02 38.56
N ALA A 930 2.89 -21.99 38.01
CA ALA A 930 2.35 -23.14 37.26
C ALA A 930 1.39 -22.72 36.12
N GLY A 931 1.73 -21.65 35.37
CA GLY A 931 0.88 -21.08 34.33
C GLY A 931 -0.51 -20.68 34.86
N GLY A 932 -0.55 -20.08 36.06
CA GLY A 932 -1.78 -19.62 36.70
C GLY A 932 -2.53 -20.64 37.56
N GLU A 933 -2.03 -21.86 37.77
CA GLU A 933 -2.75 -22.86 38.60
C GLU A 933 -2.70 -22.59 40.11
N HIS A 934 -1.71 -21.83 40.59
CA HIS A 934 -1.53 -21.55 42.01
C HIS A 934 -1.61 -20.04 42.33
N SER A 935 -1.03 -19.20 41.48
CA SER A 935 -1.17 -17.75 41.53
C SER A 935 -1.17 -17.15 40.13
N LEU A 936 -1.88 -16.04 39.97
CA LEU A 936 -1.90 -15.24 38.74
C LEU A 936 -1.01 -14.00 38.91
N GLY A 937 -0.05 -13.81 38.02
CA GLY A 937 0.69 -12.56 37.88
C GLY A 937 -0.08 -11.58 36.99
N VAL A 938 -0.21 -10.32 37.43
CA VAL A 938 -0.80 -9.24 36.65
C VAL A 938 0.13 -8.03 36.69
N VAL A 939 0.41 -7.43 35.54
CA VAL A 939 1.18 -6.18 35.41
C VAL A 939 0.24 -5.08 34.94
N ASP A 940 -0.03 -4.07 35.77
CA ASP A 940 -0.65 -2.82 35.32
C ASP A 940 0.40 -2.00 34.58
N ALA A 941 0.37 -2.09 33.25
CA ALA A 941 1.16 -1.28 32.34
C ALA A 941 0.31 -0.18 31.66
N CYS A 942 -0.79 0.27 32.28
CA CYS A 942 -1.74 1.21 31.69
C CYS A 942 -1.15 2.59 31.35
N GLN A 943 0.01 3.01 31.87
CA GLN A 943 0.64 4.23 31.33
C GLN A 943 1.17 4.04 29.91
N GLY A 944 1.38 2.81 29.44
CA GLY A 944 1.84 2.48 28.09
C GLY A 944 3.29 2.85 27.80
N ARG A 945 4.13 2.94 28.84
CA ARG A 945 5.50 3.49 28.80
C ARG A 945 6.59 2.43 28.94
N PHE A 946 6.36 1.24 28.40
CA PHE A 946 7.28 0.11 28.42
C PHE A 946 8.01 -0.05 27.08
N SER A 947 9.18 -0.67 27.11
CA SER A 947 9.86 -1.21 25.92
C SER A 947 9.27 -2.56 25.52
N LEU A 948 9.48 -2.98 24.28
CA LEU A 948 8.96 -4.27 23.80
C LEU A 948 9.63 -5.47 24.52
N ASP A 949 10.88 -5.32 24.95
CA ASP A 949 11.61 -6.34 25.71
C ASP A 949 11.05 -6.51 27.13
N GLU A 950 10.64 -5.41 27.78
CA GLU A 950 9.95 -5.47 29.09
C GLU A 950 8.61 -6.21 28.97
N LEU A 951 7.80 -5.88 27.96
CA LEU A 951 6.53 -6.55 27.70
C LEU A 951 6.71 -8.06 27.47
N LYS A 952 7.66 -8.44 26.61
CA LYS A 952 7.98 -9.87 26.35
C LYS A 952 8.43 -10.57 27.63
N GLY A 953 9.29 -9.94 28.44
CA GLY A 953 9.75 -10.48 29.72
C GLY A 953 8.63 -10.73 30.73
N TRP A 954 7.51 -10.00 30.68
CA TRP A 954 6.33 -10.28 31.52
C TRP A 954 5.48 -11.41 30.97
N LEU A 955 5.30 -11.47 29.65
CA LEU A 955 4.55 -12.54 28.98
C LEU A 955 5.27 -13.89 29.10
N GLU A 956 6.60 -13.92 29.10
CA GLU A 956 7.43 -15.10 29.40
C GLU A 956 7.29 -15.62 30.84
N GLN A 957 6.81 -14.78 31.77
CA GLN A 957 6.50 -15.15 33.16
C GLN A 957 5.02 -15.56 33.33
N ASP A 958 4.31 -15.83 32.21
CA ASP A 958 2.87 -16.11 32.15
C ASP A 958 2.00 -15.04 32.84
N SER A 959 2.46 -13.78 32.89
CA SER A 959 1.69 -12.68 33.49
C SER A 959 0.74 -12.02 32.50
N ILE A 960 -0.47 -11.71 32.97
CA ILE A 960 -1.42 -10.89 32.24
C ILE A 960 -0.96 -9.44 32.28
N VAL A 961 -1.02 -8.73 31.16
CA VAL A 961 -0.62 -7.32 31.09
C VAL A 961 -1.84 -6.45 30.80
N LEU A 962 -2.15 -5.51 31.69
CA LEU A 962 -3.17 -4.50 31.48
C LEU A 962 -2.56 -3.31 30.74
N PHE A 963 -3.24 -2.87 29.68
CA PHE A 963 -2.73 -1.85 28.77
C PHE A 963 -3.83 -0.83 28.42
N THR A 964 -3.45 0.39 28.05
CA THR A 964 -4.38 1.32 27.41
C THR A 964 -3.68 2.26 26.44
N ALA A 965 -4.28 2.43 25.26
CA ALA A 965 -3.85 3.41 24.27
C ALA A 965 -4.18 4.85 24.70
N SER A 966 -5.10 5.05 25.68
CA SER A 966 -5.58 6.38 26.08
C SER A 966 -4.65 7.12 27.06
N LYS A 967 -3.36 6.77 27.06
CA LYS A 967 -2.30 7.39 27.85
C LYS A 967 -1.16 7.81 26.92
N PHE A 968 -0.02 7.11 26.95
CA PHE A 968 1.14 7.42 26.13
C PHE A 968 0.81 7.52 24.64
N TYR A 969 0.03 6.57 24.09
CA TYR A 969 -0.35 6.55 22.68
C TYR A 969 -1.43 7.57 22.27
N GLN A 970 -1.83 8.48 23.15
CA GLN A 970 -2.72 9.61 22.86
C GLN A 970 -4.07 9.26 22.20
N ALA A 971 -4.55 8.02 22.37
CA ALA A 971 -5.93 7.69 22.04
C ALA A 971 -6.89 8.55 22.91
N PRO A 972 -8.11 8.84 22.43
CA PRO A 972 -9.13 9.47 23.25
C PRO A 972 -9.41 8.62 24.51
N PRO A 973 -10.00 9.21 25.57
CA PRO A 973 -10.15 8.52 26.85
C PRO A 973 -11.03 7.29 26.70
N PHE A 974 -10.79 6.21 27.46
CA PHE A 974 -11.53 4.95 27.37
C PHE A 974 -11.14 4.07 26.15
N CYS A 975 -9.87 3.60 26.14
CA CYS A 975 -9.33 2.56 25.26
C CYS A 975 -8.48 1.53 26.02
N GLY A 976 -9.09 0.63 26.79
CA GLY A 976 -8.37 -0.42 27.53
C GLY A 976 -8.13 -1.69 26.70
N ALA A 977 -7.10 -2.45 27.05
CA ALA A 977 -6.86 -3.80 26.56
C ALA A 977 -6.22 -4.68 27.64
N VAL A 978 -6.41 -5.99 27.52
CA VAL A 978 -5.76 -7.02 28.36
C VAL A 978 -5.04 -7.99 27.44
N ILE A 979 -3.73 -8.11 27.62
CA ILE A 979 -2.89 -9.05 26.88
C ILE A 979 -2.78 -10.33 27.72
N VAL A 980 -3.23 -11.44 27.14
CA VAL A 980 -3.25 -12.76 27.76
C VAL A 980 -2.08 -13.58 27.20
N PRO A 981 -1.14 -14.04 28.04
CA PRO A 981 -0.01 -14.84 27.59
C PRO A 981 -0.48 -16.24 27.17
N LYS A 982 0.30 -16.86 26.27
CA LYS A 982 -0.04 -18.12 25.60
C LYS A 982 -0.52 -19.23 26.54
N ALA A 983 0.18 -19.50 27.64
CA ALA A 983 -0.19 -20.61 28.54
C ALA A 983 -1.56 -20.39 29.18
N ILE A 984 -1.93 -19.13 29.46
CA ILE A 984 -3.25 -18.77 29.99
C ILE A 984 -4.31 -18.85 28.88
N ALA A 985 -4.01 -18.34 27.69
CA ALA A 985 -4.90 -18.43 26.53
C ALA A 985 -5.25 -19.88 26.16
N GLU A 986 -4.26 -20.78 26.15
CA GLU A 986 -4.47 -22.21 25.92
C GLU A 986 -5.33 -22.86 27.02
N LYS A 987 -5.19 -22.47 28.30
CA LYS A 987 -6.06 -22.95 29.38
C LYS A 987 -7.49 -22.44 29.23
N LEU A 988 -7.69 -21.14 28.97
CA LEU A 988 -9.00 -20.54 28.74
C LEU A 988 -9.77 -21.23 27.59
N LYS A 989 -9.09 -21.48 26.45
CA LYS A 989 -9.68 -22.13 25.27
C LYS A 989 -10.20 -23.54 25.53
N ASN A 990 -9.62 -24.23 26.52
CA ASN A 990 -10.00 -25.60 26.89
C ASN A 990 -10.95 -25.68 28.09
N SER A 991 -11.33 -24.54 28.69
CA SER A 991 -12.11 -24.49 29.92
C SER A 991 -13.55 -23.96 29.72
N PRO A 992 -14.50 -24.37 30.59
CA PRO A 992 -15.82 -23.76 30.64
C PRO A 992 -15.74 -22.31 31.14
N PRO A 993 -16.76 -21.47 30.85
CA PRO A 993 -16.82 -20.13 31.40
C PRO A 993 -16.95 -20.15 32.94
N PRO A 994 -16.39 -19.14 33.64
CA PRO A 994 -16.40 -19.07 35.10
C PRO A 994 -17.83 -18.99 35.66
N GLY A 995 -18.00 -19.52 36.87
CA GLY A 995 -19.24 -19.37 37.64
C GLY A 995 -19.17 -18.22 38.66
N PRO A 996 -20.33 -17.65 39.05
CA PRO A 996 -21.68 -18.01 38.63
C PRO A 996 -22.09 -17.37 37.29
N LYS A 997 -23.16 -17.88 36.64
CA LYS A 997 -23.54 -17.46 35.27
C LYS A 997 -23.98 -16.00 35.14
N ASP A 998 -24.54 -15.43 36.20
CA ASP A 998 -24.95 -14.03 36.29
C ASP A 998 -23.76 -13.06 36.35
N MET A 999 -22.52 -13.56 36.48
CA MET A 999 -21.30 -12.79 36.21
C MET A 999 -21.28 -12.17 34.80
N PHE A 1000 -21.94 -12.79 33.82
CA PHE A 1000 -22.03 -12.29 32.45
C PHE A 1000 -23.24 -11.38 32.19
N SER A 1001 -24.03 -11.09 33.22
CA SER A 1001 -25.23 -10.25 33.10
C SER A 1001 -24.91 -8.75 32.96
N GLU A 1002 -25.97 -7.96 32.72
CA GLU A 1002 -25.93 -6.49 32.74
C GLU A 1002 -25.53 -5.88 34.09
N THR A 1003 -25.47 -6.68 35.16
CA THR A 1003 -24.98 -6.30 36.50
C THR A 1003 -23.63 -6.97 36.83
N GLY A 1004 -22.94 -7.51 35.82
CA GLY A 1004 -21.59 -8.06 35.88
C GLY A 1004 -20.76 -7.61 34.67
N LEU A 1005 -19.95 -8.50 34.10
CA LEU A 1005 -19.09 -8.25 32.93
C LEU A 1005 -19.87 -7.76 31.69
N GLY A 1006 -21.13 -8.18 31.53
CA GLY A 1006 -22.01 -7.74 30.45
C GLY A 1006 -22.44 -6.27 30.50
N ALA A 1007 -22.04 -5.53 31.56
CA ALA A 1007 -22.12 -4.07 31.62
C ALA A 1007 -20.97 -3.36 30.88
N PHE A 1008 -19.88 -4.08 30.58
CA PHE A 1008 -18.61 -3.52 30.09
C PHE A 1008 -18.17 -4.08 28.73
N VAL A 1009 -18.37 -5.38 28.48
CA VAL A 1009 -17.94 -6.07 27.25
C VAL A 1009 -19.07 -6.91 26.62
N THR A 1010 -19.03 -7.05 25.30
CA THR A 1010 -19.91 -7.92 24.49
C THR A 1010 -19.16 -9.16 24.02
N ASP A 1011 -19.80 -9.99 23.19
CA ASP A 1011 -19.15 -11.10 22.52
C ASP A 1011 -18.10 -10.69 21.47
N LYS A 1012 -18.10 -9.41 21.05
CA LYS A 1012 -17.23 -8.88 19.99
C LYS A 1012 -15.84 -8.46 20.48
N GLU A 1013 -15.72 -7.96 21.71
CA GLU A 1013 -14.44 -7.48 22.26
C GLU A 1013 -13.53 -8.60 22.79
N VAL A 1014 -14.05 -9.82 22.97
CA VAL A 1014 -13.29 -10.99 23.49
C VAL A 1014 -12.72 -11.90 22.37
N PRO A 1015 -11.50 -12.43 22.54
CA PRO A 1015 -10.80 -13.25 21.53
C PRO A 1015 -11.32 -14.71 21.44
N GLU A 1016 -10.79 -15.49 20.48
CA GLU A 1016 -11.13 -16.91 20.30
C GLU A 1016 -10.85 -17.79 21.53
N CYS A 1017 -9.82 -17.47 22.32
CA CYS A 1017 -9.56 -18.23 23.56
C CYS A 1017 -10.69 -18.13 24.59
N MET A 1018 -11.65 -17.22 24.41
CA MET A 1018 -12.86 -17.04 25.22
C MET A 1018 -14.16 -17.40 24.47
N GLU A 1019 -14.09 -18.24 23.42
CA GLU A 1019 -15.27 -18.64 22.64
C GLU A 1019 -16.39 -19.26 23.50
N SER A 1020 -16.05 -19.92 24.62
CA SER A 1020 -17.04 -20.47 25.56
C SER A 1020 -17.77 -19.41 26.41
N TRP A 1021 -17.26 -18.16 26.45
CA TRP A 1021 -17.85 -17.02 27.17
C TRP A 1021 -18.80 -16.22 26.27
N LYS A 1022 -18.50 -16.09 24.97
CA LYS A 1022 -19.30 -15.34 23.98
C LYS A 1022 -20.80 -15.65 23.98
N PRO A 1023 -21.30 -16.87 24.23
CA PRO A 1023 -22.74 -17.16 24.31
C PRO A 1023 -23.43 -16.62 25.57
N LEU A 1024 -22.68 -16.24 26.62
CA LEU A 1024 -23.20 -15.69 27.87
C LEU A 1024 -23.13 -14.16 27.91
N LEU A 1025 -22.23 -13.56 27.14
CA LEU A 1025 -22.10 -12.12 26.97
C LEU A 1025 -23.27 -11.53 26.17
N LYS A 1026 -23.47 -10.21 26.32
CA LYS A 1026 -24.57 -9.47 25.69
C LYS A 1026 -24.36 -9.36 24.17
N LYS A 1027 -25.42 -9.61 23.38
CA LYS A 1027 -25.38 -9.68 21.90
C LYS A 1027 -26.21 -8.59 21.22
N ASP A 1028 -27.53 -8.62 21.44
CA ASP A 1028 -28.47 -7.77 20.70
C ASP A 1028 -28.44 -6.30 21.19
N ASN A 1029 -28.37 -5.35 20.25
CA ASN A 1029 -28.47 -3.88 20.49
C ASN A 1029 -27.44 -3.29 21.48
N ALA A 1030 -26.32 -3.97 21.70
CA ALA A 1030 -25.38 -3.71 22.80
C ALA A 1030 -24.01 -3.15 22.39
N ASN A 1031 -23.90 -2.63 21.17
CA ASN A 1031 -22.62 -2.35 20.53
C ASN A 1031 -21.88 -1.12 21.07
N ASN A 1032 -20.60 -1.29 21.43
CA ASN A 1032 -19.72 -0.19 21.84
C ASN A 1032 -19.00 0.44 20.64
N ILE A 1033 -19.75 1.13 19.78
CA ILE A 1033 -19.18 1.87 18.62
C ILE A 1033 -18.12 2.86 19.10
N GLY A 1034 -18.37 3.59 20.19
CA GLY A 1034 -17.43 4.59 20.72
C GLY A 1034 -16.07 3.98 21.06
N LEU A 1035 -16.04 2.79 21.67
CA LEU A 1035 -14.80 2.06 21.95
C LEU A 1035 -14.05 1.70 20.66
N ALA A 1036 -14.74 1.19 19.63
CA ALA A 1036 -14.13 0.90 18.34
C ALA A 1036 -13.53 2.16 17.68
N LEU A 1037 -14.23 3.30 17.70
CA LEU A 1037 -13.74 4.57 17.15
C LEU A 1037 -12.48 5.06 17.88
N ARG A 1038 -12.46 4.98 19.21
CA ARG A 1038 -11.31 5.45 20.00
C ARG A 1038 -10.12 4.49 19.95
N TRP A 1039 -10.35 3.19 19.80
CA TRP A 1039 -9.27 2.24 19.52
C TRP A 1039 -8.65 2.45 18.14
N GLU A 1040 -9.45 2.81 17.13
CA GLU A 1040 -8.95 3.19 15.81
C GLU A 1040 -8.05 4.43 15.87
N ALA A 1041 -8.48 5.44 16.65
CA ALA A 1041 -7.68 6.64 16.90
C ALA A 1041 -6.36 6.34 17.64
N GLY A 1042 -6.38 5.36 18.56
CA GLY A 1042 -5.19 4.90 19.28
C GLY A 1042 -4.22 4.11 18.41
N LEU A 1043 -4.74 3.16 17.62
CA LEU A 1043 -3.93 2.36 16.68
C LEU A 1043 -3.20 3.23 15.67
N ALA A 1044 -3.86 4.25 15.11
CA ALA A 1044 -3.20 5.18 14.19
C ALA A 1044 -1.96 5.87 14.79
N ALA A 1045 -1.93 6.12 16.11
CA ALA A 1045 -0.77 6.67 16.82
C ALA A 1045 0.24 5.59 17.25
N MET A 1046 -0.22 4.38 17.61
CA MET A 1046 0.65 3.23 17.87
C MET A 1046 1.45 2.83 16.62
N GLU A 1047 0.77 2.75 15.47
CA GLU A 1047 1.33 2.41 14.16
C GLU A 1047 2.27 3.50 13.62
N ALA A 1048 1.96 4.78 13.87
CA ALA A 1048 2.88 5.88 13.58
C ALA A 1048 4.21 5.71 14.34
N LEU A 1049 4.12 5.44 15.64
CA LEU A 1049 5.29 5.31 16.50
C LEU A 1049 6.07 4.01 16.24
N SER A 1050 5.42 2.93 15.80
CA SER A 1050 6.07 1.64 15.50
C SER A 1050 7.04 1.70 14.32
N ASN A 1051 6.82 2.63 13.37
CA ASN A 1051 7.75 2.91 12.28
C ASN A 1051 9.11 3.48 12.73
N THR A 1052 9.20 3.99 13.97
CA THR A 1052 10.44 4.45 14.58
C THR A 1052 11.07 3.34 15.43
N ALA A 1053 12.36 3.05 15.23
CA ALA A 1053 13.07 2.02 15.99
C ALA A 1053 13.08 2.30 17.51
N ASP A 1054 12.95 1.24 18.33
CA ASP A 1054 12.71 1.38 19.77
C ASP A 1054 13.86 2.08 20.52
N ASP A 1055 15.11 1.80 20.13
CA ASP A 1055 16.31 2.45 20.65
C ASP A 1055 16.27 3.98 20.47
N LYS A 1056 15.79 4.45 19.31
CA LYS A 1056 15.59 5.87 19.03
C LYS A 1056 14.47 6.47 19.87
N ARG A 1057 13.37 5.73 20.08
CA ARG A 1057 12.24 6.18 20.92
C ARG A 1057 12.68 6.37 22.37
N VAL A 1058 13.33 5.35 22.94
CA VAL A 1058 13.87 5.38 24.31
C VAL A 1058 14.83 6.55 24.47
N LYS A 1059 15.81 6.68 23.57
CA LYS A 1059 16.77 7.81 23.62
C LYS A 1059 16.10 9.17 23.53
N ALA A 1060 15.15 9.36 22.61
CA ALA A 1060 14.46 10.64 22.44
C ALA A 1060 13.64 11.02 23.68
N VAL A 1061 13.02 10.03 24.33
CA VAL A 1061 12.31 10.20 25.61
C VAL A 1061 13.26 10.62 26.73
N ASP A 1062 14.41 9.95 26.88
CA ASP A 1062 15.40 10.27 27.92
C ASP A 1062 16.01 11.67 27.73
N ASP A 1063 16.37 12.02 26.49
CA ASP A 1063 16.92 13.34 26.15
C ASP A 1063 15.89 14.44 26.45
N TRP A 1064 14.64 14.28 26.00
CA TRP A 1064 13.55 15.23 26.27
C TRP A 1064 13.30 15.43 27.77
N ALA A 1065 13.28 14.35 28.54
CA ALA A 1065 12.98 14.39 29.97
C ALA A 1065 14.06 15.16 30.77
N VAL A 1066 15.32 15.02 30.36
CA VAL A 1066 16.45 15.80 30.89
C VAL A 1066 16.27 17.29 30.60
N GLU A 1067 15.90 17.66 29.36
CA GLU A 1067 15.72 19.06 28.96
C GLU A 1067 14.58 19.75 29.71
N VAL A 1068 13.40 19.10 29.79
CA VAL A 1068 12.24 19.67 30.49
C VAL A 1068 12.48 19.78 32.00
N ARG A 1069 13.20 18.82 32.61
CA ARG A 1069 13.68 18.93 34.00
C ARG A 1069 14.59 20.14 34.17
N ASP A 1070 15.51 20.38 33.24
CA ASP A 1070 16.48 21.47 33.36
C ASP A 1070 15.82 22.84 33.15
N PHE A 1071 14.80 22.95 32.28
CA PHE A 1071 13.96 24.16 32.19
C PHE A 1071 13.19 24.42 33.48
N ALA A 1072 12.59 23.39 34.07
CA ALA A 1072 11.87 23.51 35.34
C ALA A 1072 12.82 23.91 36.49
N SER A 1073 14.01 23.29 36.56
CA SER A 1073 15.05 23.60 37.56
C SER A 1073 15.58 25.05 37.47
N ALA A 1074 15.40 25.71 36.33
CA ALA A 1074 15.77 27.10 36.14
C ALA A 1074 14.72 28.11 36.66
N GLN A 1075 13.52 27.65 37.05
CA GLN A 1075 12.46 28.50 37.62
C GLN A 1075 12.42 28.33 39.15
N PRO A 1076 12.64 29.39 39.95
CA PRO A 1076 12.61 29.30 41.42
C PRO A 1076 11.29 28.81 42.01
N GLU A 1077 10.20 28.91 41.26
CA GLU A 1077 8.84 28.54 41.68
C GLU A 1077 8.51 27.07 41.39
N LEU A 1078 9.36 26.36 40.66
CA LEU A 1078 9.16 24.98 40.24
C LEU A 1078 10.28 24.07 40.79
N ASP A 1079 9.91 22.85 41.13
CA ASP A 1079 10.85 21.84 41.59
C ASP A 1079 10.54 20.48 40.93
N PRO A 1080 11.37 20.03 39.97
CA PRO A 1080 11.17 18.76 39.26
C PRO A 1080 11.58 17.57 40.13
N CYS A 1081 10.69 17.22 41.05
CA CYS A 1081 10.90 16.22 42.09
C CYS A 1081 11.02 14.76 41.60
N TYR A 1082 10.41 14.41 40.47
CA TYR A 1082 10.52 13.08 39.84
C TYR A 1082 10.57 13.20 38.32
N VAL A 1083 11.40 12.38 37.69
CA VAL A 1083 11.50 12.26 36.23
C VAL A 1083 11.54 10.77 35.91
N GLU A 1084 10.57 10.29 35.13
CA GLU A 1084 10.48 8.89 34.69
C GLU A 1084 10.06 8.85 33.22
N ARG A 1085 10.96 8.37 32.35
CA ARG A 1085 10.77 8.29 30.90
C ARG A 1085 10.11 9.58 30.38
N SER A 1086 8.92 9.47 29.79
CA SER A 1086 8.17 10.57 29.18
C SER A 1086 7.30 11.36 30.17
N ILE A 1087 7.65 11.42 31.47
CA ILE A 1087 6.92 12.18 32.51
C ILE A 1087 7.90 12.96 33.39
N VAL A 1088 7.70 14.28 33.46
CA VAL A 1088 8.38 15.18 34.42
C VAL A 1088 7.36 15.66 35.45
N SER A 1089 7.59 15.35 36.72
CA SER A 1089 6.72 15.67 37.86
C SER A 1089 7.24 16.88 38.62
N LEU A 1090 6.39 17.90 38.78
CA LEU A 1090 6.72 19.22 39.31
C LEU A 1090 5.98 19.50 40.62
N ARG A 1091 6.70 19.97 41.64
CA ARG A 1091 6.13 20.71 42.77
C ARG A 1091 6.16 22.21 42.46
N LEU A 1092 5.18 22.94 42.98
CA LEU A 1092 5.06 24.39 42.81
C LEU A 1092 5.19 25.08 44.18
N VAL A 1093 6.02 26.11 44.26
CA VAL A 1093 6.24 26.94 45.47
C VAL A 1093 5.26 28.11 45.48
N ASN A 1094 4.73 28.46 46.65
CA ASN A 1094 4.08 29.75 46.91
C ASN A 1094 4.48 30.24 48.31
N GLY A 1095 5.27 31.32 48.36
CA GLY A 1095 5.83 31.85 49.61
C GLY A 1095 6.78 30.87 50.28
N ASP A 1096 6.50 30.54 51.54
CA ASP A 1096 7.36 29.68 52.39
C ASP A 1096 7.06 28.16 52.25
N GLY A 1097 6.25 27.72 51.27
CA GLY A 1097 5.84 26.32 51.16
C GLY A 1097 5.31 25.86 49.79
N TRP A 1098 4.95 24.58 49.71
CA TRP A 1098 4.44 23.93 48.50
C TRP A 1098 2.92 24.09 48.33
N LEU A 1099 2.45 24.17 47.09
CA LEU A 1099 1.01 24.12 46.78
C LEU A 1099 0.42 22.75 47.11
N ASN A 1100 -0.74 22.75 47.76
CA ASN A 1100 -1.50 21.55 48.10
C ASN A 1100 -2.42 21.08 46.94
N MET A 1101 -3.07 19.93 47.12
CA MET A 1101 -3.94 19.32 46.10
C MET A 1101 -5.15 20.19 45.67
N GLU A 1102 -5.66 21.05 46.55
CA GLU A 1102 -6.74 22.00 46.18
C GLU A 1102 -6.18 23.12 45.29
N GLN A 1103 -5.06 23.72 45.70
CA GLN A 1103 -4.39 24.78 44.95
C GLN A 1103 -3.89 24.30 43.57
N LEU A 1104 -3.34 23.08 43.48
CA LEU A 1104 -2.92 22.53 42.19
C LEU A 1104 -4.09 22.20 41.25
N ARG A 1105 -5.32 22.04 41.75
CA ARG A 1105 -6.51 21.95 40.88
C ARG A 1105 -6.86 23.29 40.26
N ASP A 1106 -6.65 24.40 40.98
CA ASP A 1106 -6.77 25.75 40.39
C ASP A 1106 -5.71 25.94 39.30
N VAL A 1107 -4.43 25.61 39.57
CA VAL A 1107 -3.34 25.71 38.58
C VAL A 1107 -3.63 24.85 37.34
N TYR A 1108 -4.05 23.60 37.53
CA TYR A 1108 -4.43 22.68 36.45
C TYR A 1108 -5.56 23.23 35.55
N ARG A 1109 -6.48 24.01 36.12
CA ARG A 1109 -7.51 24.72 35.38
C ARG A 1109 -6.96 25.98 34.70
N TRP A 1110 -6.21 26.83 35.41
CA TRP A 1110 -5.72 28.10 34.87
C TRP A 1110 -4.71 27.94 33.73
N VAL A 1111 -3.89 26.88 33.74
CA VAL A 1111 -2.90 26.63 32.69
C VAL A 1111 -3.54 26.35 31.31
N SER A 1112 -4.77 25.83 31.28
CA SER A 1112 -5.56 25.62 30.04
C SER A 1112 -6.34 26.87 29.58
N LEU A 1113 -6.31 27.97 30.33
CA LEU A 1113 -6.97 29.23 30.00
C LEU A 1113 -6.00 30.28 29.43
N ASP A 1114 -6.55 31.29 28.77
CA ASP A 1114 -5.83 32.54 28.45
C ASP A 1114 -5.87 33.46 29.67
N LEU A 1115 -4.69 33.80 30.21
CA LEU A 1115 -4.55 34.61 31.43
C LEU A 1115 -4.13 36.07 31.14
N SER A 1116 -4.10 36.51 29.87
CA SER A 1116 -3.65 37.85 29.44
C SER A 1116 -4.40 39.02 30.08
N SER A 1117 -5.70 38.83 30.30
CA SER A 1117 -6.56 39.80 31.00
C SER A 1117 -6.35 39.88 32.51
N HIS A 1118 -5.67 38.88 33.10
CA HIS A 1118 -5.50 38.73 34.55
C HIS A 1118 -4.05 38.97 35.02
N LEU A 1119 -3.06 38.69 34.18
CA LEU A 1119 -1.63 38.87 34.46
C LEU A 1119 -0.95 39.81 33.44
N PRO A 1120 -1.35 41.10 33.35
CA PRO A 1120 -0.87 42.03 32.32
C PRO A 1120 0.61 42.45 32.42
N ASN A 1121 1.33 41.96 33.44
CA ASN A 1121 2.75 42.23 33.68
C ASN A 1121 3.67 41.05 33.36
N GLU A 1122 3.12 39.86 33.07
CA GLU A 1122 3.86 38.70 32.58
C GLU A 1122 3.90 38.72 31.04
N ASP A 1123 4.75 37.89 30.43
CA ASP A 1123 4.88 37.82 28.97
C ASP A 1123 3.59 37.29 28.32
N ILE A 1124 2.95 38.13 27.49
CA ILE A 1124 1.65 37.84 26.88
C ILE A 1124 1.66 36.58 26.01
N ASP A 1125 2.77 36.28 25.32
CA ASP A 1125 2.87 35.10 24.45
C ASP A 1125 2.88 33.81 25.29
N ILE A 1126 3.46 33.86 26.49
CA ILE A 1126 3.50 32.72 27.42
C ILE A 1126 2.15 32.51 28.09
N ILE A 1127 1.59 33.57 28.69
CA ILE A 1127 0.40 33.46 29.57
C ILE A 1127 -0.93 33.41 28.81
N SER A 1128 -0.98 33.81 27.54
CA SER A 1128 -2.15 33.57 26.67
C SER A 1128 -2.20 32.15 26.09
N THR A 1129 -1.03 31.53 25.82
CA THR A 1129 -0.92 30.19 25.22
C THR A 1129 -1.55 29.12 26.12
N ARG A 1130 -2.60 28.44 25.64
CA ARG A 1130 -3.30 27.38 26.40
C ARG A 1130 -2.49 26.09 26.39
N CYS A 1131 -2.16 25.58 27.58
CA CYS A 1131 -1.39 24.35 27.73
C CYS A 1131 -2.19 23.31 28.51
N PHE A 1132 -2.24 22.07 28.01
CA PHE A 1132 -2.90 20.95 28.66
C PHE A 1132 -1.85 20.00 29.25
N ILE A 1133 -1.91 19.75 30.55
CA ILE A 1133 -0.92 18.94 31.29
C ILE A 1133 -1.57 17.76 32.02
N GLY A 1134 -0.80 16.95 32.74
CA GLY A 1134 -1.33 15.92 33.61
C GLY A 1134 -2.06 16.49 34.84
N GLN A 1135 -3.14 15.84 35.27
CA GLN A 1135 -3.86 16.21 36.50
C GLN A 1135 -2.94 16.16 37.73
N PRO A 1136 -3.25 16.93 38.78
CA PRO A 1136 -2.50 16.87 40.01
C PRO A 1136 -2.64 15.50 40.69
N VAL A 1137 -1.57 15.07 41.36
CA VAL A 1137 -1.50 13.79 42.09
C VAL A 1137 -1.03 14.06 43.51
N ASP A 1138 -1.68 13.40 44.46
CA ASP A 1138 -1.32 13.43 45.87
C ASP A 1138 -0.20 12.42 46.15
N VAL A 1139 0.90 12.88 46.75
CA VAL A 1139 2.14 12.10 46.94
C VAL A 1139 2.42 11.84 48.43
N SER A 1140 2.06 12.80 49.29
CA SER A 1140 2.23 12.72 50.75
C SER A 1140 1.32 13.75 51.41
N GLU A 1141 1.12 13.64 52.73
CA GLU A 1141 0.36 14.64 53.50
C GLU A 1141 0.97 16.06 53.46
N SER A 1142 2.19 16.22 52.92
CA SER A 1142 2.93 17.47 52.87
C SER A 1142 2.90 18.20 51.52
N HIS A 1143 2.64 17.51 50.40
CA HIS A 1143 2.67 18.12 49.06
C HIS A 1143 2.02 17.22 47.98
N ALA A 1144 1.52 17.87 46.93
CA ALA A 1144 1.06 17.25 45.69
C ALA A 1144 1.94 17.71 44.50
N ILE A 1145 1.76 17.08 43.33
CA ILE A 1145 2.53 17.36 42.11
C ILE A 1145 1.64 17.63 40.90
N LEU A 1146 2.15 18.39 39.93
CA LEU A 1146 1.66 18.44 38.54
C LEU A 1146 2.64 17.69 37.62
N ARG A 1147 2.23 17.36 36.39
CA ARG A 1147 3.02 16.51 35.49
C ARG A 1147 2.99 17.03 34.05
N ILE A 1148 4.16 17.23 33.45
CA ILE A 1148 4.33 17.42 32.00
C ILE A 1148 4.64 16.04 31.42
N ALA A 1149 3.84 15.56 30.47
CA ALA A 1149 3.97 14.21 29.93
C ALA A 1149 3.95 14.20 28.40
N LEU A 1150 5.02 13.68 27.80
CA LEU A 1150 5.13 13.45 26.36
C LEU A 1150 4.28 12.22 25.98
N GLY A 1151 3.56 12.30 24.87
CA GLY A 1151 2.84 11.17 24.25
C GLY A 1151 3.42 10.81 22.88
N ALA A 1152 2.87 9.80 22.22
CA ALA A 1152 3.37 9.27 20.95
C ALA A 1152 3.44 10.31 19.81
N ASP A 1153 2.41 11.14 19.65
CA ASP A 1153 2.31 12.18 18.62
C ASP A 1153 3.29 13.33 18.91
N SER A 1154 3.44 13.70 20.19
CA SER A 1154 4.43 14.69 20.64
C SER A 1154 5.87 14.16 20.60
N LEU A 1155 6.07 12.84 20.77
CA LEU A 1155 7.37 12.17 20.65
C LEU A 1155 7.79 12.03 19.19
N GLU A 1156 6.85 11.69 18.30
CA GLU A 1156 7.07 11.74 16.86
C GLU A 1156 7.43 13.17 16.44
N SER A 1157 6.69 14.17 16.93
CA SER A 1157 7.01 15.59 16.73
C SER A 1157 8.40 15.96 17.25
N TYR A 1158 8.82 15.50 18.43
CA TYR A 1158 10.16 15.72 18.98
C TYR A 1158 11.27 15.09 18.11
N ILE A 1159 11.01 13.92 17.52
CA ILE A 1159 11.95 13.21 16.65
C ILE A 1159 12.06 13.85 15.26
N GLN A 1160 10.98 14.47 14.77
CA GLN A 1160 10.93 15.18 13.48
C GLN A 1160 11.44 16.64 13.58
N ASP A 1161 10.94 17.40 14.56
CA ASP A 1161 11.33 18.77 14.88
C ASP A 1161 11.45 18.94 16.41
N ARG A 1162 12.66 18.62 16.89
CA ARG A 1162 13.06 18.77 18.29
C ARG A 1162 12.92 20.21 18.79
N ASP A 1163 13.34 21.19 17.99
CA ASP A 1163 13.49 22.57 18.46
C ASP A 1163 12.14 23.25 18.65
N THR A 1164 11.16 22.99 17.77
CA THR A 1164 9.77 23.43 17.98
C THR A 1164 9.17 22.76 19.21
N THR A 1165 9.32 21.44 19.36
CA THR A 1165 8.75 20.70 20.49
C THR A 1165 9.32 21.19 21.84
N ILE A 1166 10.63 21.40 21.91
CA ILE A 1166 11.31 21.94 23.09
C ILE A 1166 10.86 23.38 23.42
N ARG A 1167 10.58 24.21 22.41
CA ARG A 1167 10.04 25.56 22.62
C ARG A 1167 8.65 25.55 23.25
N GLU A 1168 7.78 24.61 22.85
CA GLU A 1168 6.47 24.43 23.51
C GLU A 1168 6.61 24.01 24.97
N ASP A 1169 7.54 23.11 25.27
CA ASP A 1169 7.79 22.66 26.64
C ASP A 1169 8.36 23.81 27.51
N GLN A 1170 9.23 24.66 26.96
CA GLN A 1170 9.69 25.89 27.62
C GLN A 1170 8.52 26.84 27.94
N ILE A 1171 7.62 27.08 26.99
CA ILE A 1171 6.42 27.93 27.21
C ILE A 1171 5.55 27.33 28.33
N THR A 1172 5.34 26.01 28.31
CA THR A 1172 4.54 25.31 29.34
C THR A 1172 5.15 25.47 30.74
N VAL A 1173 6.47 25.28 30.86
CA VAL A 1173 7.22 25.47 32.12
C VAL A 1173 7.16 26.93 32.59
N GLN A 1174 7.42 27.89 31.70
CA GLN A 1174 7.39 29.32 32.03
C GLN A 1174 5.98 29.78 32.46
N LYS A 1175 4.93 29.27 31.81
CA LYS A 1175 3.54 29.56 32.20
C LYS A 1175 3.22 29.02 33.59
N LEU A 1176 3.66 27.81 33.94
CA LEU A 1176 3.49 27.25 35.29
C LEU A 1176 4.22 28.09 36.35
N ALA A 1177 5.44 28.55 36.07
CA ALA A 1177 6.18 29.45 36.96
C ALA A 1177 5.47 30.81 37.15
N ALA A 1178 4.96 31.40 36.07
CA ALA A 1178 4.19 32.64 36.11
C ALA A 1178 2.88 32.49 36.91
N ILE A 1179 2.17 31.36 36.76
CA ILE A 1179 0.98 31.03 37.56
C ILE A 1179 1.34 30.87 39.04
N ALA A 1180 2.44 30.20 39.36
CA ALA A 1180 2.90 30.01 40.74
C ALA A 1180 3.27 31.35 41.41
N ARG A 1181 4.05 32.22 40.73
CA ARG A 1181 4.36 33.58 41.21
C ARG A 1181 3.12 34.40 41.55
N ASN A 1182 2.09 34.30 40.72
CA ASN A 1182 0.91 35.15 40.77
C ASN A 1182 -0.33 34.42 41.32
N PHE A 1183 -0.13 33.33 42.07
CA PHE A 1183 -1.20 32.44 42.52
C PHE A 1183 -2.31 33.19 43.28
N GLU A 1184 -1.94 34.04 44.24
CA GLU A 1184 -2.90 34.83 45.02
C GLU A 1184 -3.67 35.84 44.17
N THR A 1185 -3.03 36.45 43.16
CA THR A 1185 -3.67 37.38 42.22
C THR A 1185 -4.73 36.66 41.37
N LEU A 1186 -4.40 35.47 40.86
CA LEU A 1186 -5.34 34.64 40.11
C LEU A 1186 -6.48 34.15 41.01
N LYS A 1187 -6.20 33.72 42.25
CA LYS A 1187 -7.23 33.26 43.19
C LYS A 1187 -8.20 34.39 43.57
N GLN A 1188 -7.70 35.62 43.73
CA GLN A 1188 -8.52 36.81 44.04
C GLN A 1188 -9.36 37.30 42.84
N SER A 1189 -8.96 36.99 41.60
CA SER A 1189 -9.73 37.38 40.41
C SER A 1189 -11.06 36.63 40.26
N GLY A 1190 -11.17 35.44 40.83
CA GLY A 1190 -12.37 34.60 40.75
C GLY A 1190 -12.60 33.90 39.40
N ILE A 1191 -11.57 33.87 38.53
CA ILE A 1191 -11.58 33.19 37.21
C ILE A 1191 -11.84 31.69 37.30
#